data_AF-A0A2G6R4S6-F1
#
_entry.id   AF-A0A2G6R4S6-F1
#
_cell.length_a   1.000
_cell.length_b   1.000
_cell.length_c   1.000
_cell.angle_alpha   90.00
_cell.angle_beta   90.00
_cell.angle_gamma   90.00
#
_symmetry.space_group_name_H-M   'P 1'
#
loop_
_entity.id
_entity.type
_entity.pdbx_description
1 polymer ?
#
loop_
_entity_poly.entity_id
_entity_poly.type
_entity_poly.pdbx_seq_one_letter_code
_entity_poly.pdbx_strand_id
1 'polypeptide(L)'
;MVYKIFFLLLIFLATLEAKKDFYYSFINEDLTQISQDQKEKIIGASNKLKTIRRYVKEGQLDLALKTIDIFINTNKIKMLNSTAILLKSEILYKLNTKVRSEEANKLLEESINNSIINQDDLLEAYRLLVLIKLRVNKIQEAQYYAKAIEYSFDDPLSKVYGKVAYAQIYMKERNYRKAIKVLRQELVNTTSLEVATIIADQLYDAYILNKQRDKAYILVKKVLNKNIDYYANDSYKALKKVDKLVKADMSEFAIDILKKLLKNANQMDNIDSFKFKLANTYMQEAGFKKEYLLKAKEIYEELIQIKDNNPYFKRSKMYLDEIIMREGKFEPAMMAAKYSAFESMQYKAMMQELLNAIEDEKYEQIIRMRKIYSGIYPSIVKRFGYESIEQIYNIVNSKMIQFYLKTKQCEQLSSVIKDVTDDVLLLLIKDKKNIDSLFECMLDMPDKRAYRIAKNAYSKTQNSDIYFYLEQIAIKLNKFKDAEKFSQKLDMFSDSKLLSDEFLYRFLINTHKNNPLSMQNFFAYARANQEFIINNEENPLIIDFYYEYYLYLLKEKEEEEAIEILKKLYKTQNKMNARIHSPFVEIELAKYAKLDDDYDKALKYLKYALNVKRKKDGKSIDRKISEDDLAHIYYDMAKIYEFQKKKNRYKATIKKCKKLENTQSFYKKMCDKL
;
A
#
# COMPACT_ATOMS: atom_id res chain seq x y z
N MET A 1 81.72 7.66 -37.32
CA MET A 1 81.13 8.46 -38.43
C MET A 1 80.19 7.63 -39.30
N VAL A 2 80.57 6.40 -39.66
CA VAL A 2 79.80 5.47 -40.52
C VAL A 2 78.37 5.15 -40.01
N TYR A 3 78.19 4.92 -38.70
CA TYR A 3 76.85 4.63 -38.13
C TYR A 3 75.87 5.81 -38.16
N LYS A 4 76.35 7.07 -38.11
CA LYS A 4 75.48 8.25 -38.22
C LYS A 4 74.98 8.46 -39.64
N ILE A 5 75.80 8.13 -40.64
CA ILE A 5 75.43 8.22 -42.06
C ILE A 5 74.39 7.14 -42.40
N PHE A 6 74.55 5.92 -41.87
CA PHE A 6 73.59 4.83 -42.08
C PHE A 6 72.22 5.11 -41.45
N PHE A 7 72.18 5.72 -40.25
CA PHE A 7 70.94 6.12 -39.59
C PHE A 7 70.23 7.28 -40.31
N LEU A 8 71.00 8.24 -40.85
CA LEU A 8 70.46 9.30 -41.71
C LEU A 8 69.91 8.75 -43.03
N LEU A 9 70.54 7.72 -43.61
CA LEU A 9 70.06 7.06 -44.82
C LEU A 9 68.75 6.27 -44.57
N LEU A 10 68.62 5.62 -43.41
CA LEU A 10 67.39 4.94 -42.98
C LEU A 10 66.24 5.93 -42.71
N ILE A 11 66.52 7.08 -42.10
CA ILE A 11 65.51 8.14 -41.95
C ILE A 11 65.13 8.71 -43.32
N PHE A 12 66.08 8.89 -44.23
CA PHE A 12 65.81 9.40 -45.58
C PHE A 12 64.98 8.41 -46.40
N LEU A 13 65.25 7.11 -46.30
CA LEU A 13 64.46 6.05 -46.93
C LEU A 13 63.06 5.92 -46.31
N ALA A 14 62.95 6.01 -44.98
CA ALA A 14 61.66 6.01 -44.29
C ALA A 14 60.80 7.25 -44.63
N THR A 15 61.42 8.42 -44.84
CA THR A 15 60.69 9.61 -45.32
C THR A 15 60.32 9.57 -46.80
N LEU A 16 61.06 8.81 -47.62
CA LEU A 16 60.70 8.54 -49.02
C LEU A 16 59.51 7.58 -49.13
N GLU A 17 59.44 6.55 -48.28
CA GLU A 17 58.26 5.67 -48.17
C GLU A 17 57.04 6.38 -47.55
N ALA A 18 57.23 7.16 -46.48
CA ALA A 18 56.15 7.96 -45.89
C ALA A 18 55.64 9.07 -46.84
N LYS A 19 56.52 9.63 -47.69
CA LYS A 19 56.08 10.55 -48.76
C LYS A 19 55.31 9.83 -49.86
N LYS A 20 55.64 8.57 -50.19
CA LYS A 20 54.85 7.76 -51.13
C LYS A 20 53.43 7.56 -50.57
N ASP A 21 53.27 7.09 -49.33
CA ASP A 21 51.95 6.83 -48.76
C ASP A 21 51.07 8.09 -48.60
N PHE A 22 51.66 9.27 -48.40
CA PHE A 22 50.92 10.53 -48.41
C PHE A 22 50.59 11.04 -49.82
N TYR A 23 51.45 10.79 -50.82
CA TYR A 23 51.22 11.17 -52.22
C TYR A 23 50.12 10.34 -52.89
N TYR A 24 49.94 9.07 -52.50
CA TYR A 24 48.93 8.16 -53.07
C TYR A 24 47.52 8.30 -52.47
N SER A 25 47.34 9.13 -51.43
CA SER A 25 46.04 9.21 -50.70
C SER A 25 44.93 9.97 -51.43
N PHE A 26 45.23 10.71 -52.50
CA PHE A 26 44.24 11.51 -53.25
C PHE A 26 44.66 11.62 -54.71
N ILE A 27 44.41 10.54 -55.44
CA ILE A 27 44.55 10.43 -56.89
C ILE A 27 43.14 10.42 -57.48
N ASN A 28 42.88 11.22 -58.52
CA ASN A 28 41.62 11.20 -59.26
C ASN A 28 41.45 9.87 -60.04
N GLU A 29 40.25 9.56 -60.53
CA GLU A 29 39.97 8.37 -61.36
C GLU A 29 40.88 8.27 -62.62
N ASP A 30 41.51 9.38 -63.02
CA ASP A 30 42.43 9.52 -64.16
C ASP A 30 43.93 9.48 -63.78
N LEU A 31 44.27 9.05 -62.55
CA LEU A 31 45.63 8.97 -62.02
C LEU A 31 46.37 10.31 -61.81
N THR A 32 45.66 11.45 -61.86
CA THR A 32 46.22 12.79 -61.59
C THR A 32 46.21 13.15 -60.10
N GLN A 33 47.22 13.92 -59.67
CA GLN A 33 47.35 14.35 -58.28
C GLN A 33 46.36 15.47 -57.93
N ILE A 34 45.57 15.29 -56.87
CA ILE A 34 44.64 16.31 -56.37
C ILE A 34 45.42 17.55 -55.90
N SER A 35 45.03 18.72 -56.41
CA SER A 35 45.66 20.00 -56.08
C SER A 35 45.53 20.36 -54.59
N GLN A 36 46.46 21.17 -54.07
CA GLN A 36 46.44 21.60 -52.66
C GLN A 36 45.15 22.36 -52.28
N ASP A 37 44.65 23.23 -53.17
CA ASP A 37 43.37 23.92 -53.00
C ASP A 37 42.16 22.95 -52.94
N GLN A 38 42.17 21.90 -53.76
CA GLN A 38 41.15 20.84 -53.66
C GLN A 38 41.26 20.04 -52.35
N LYS A 39 42.47 19.76 -51.86
CA LYS A 39 42.67 19.10 -50.55
C LYS A 39 42.11 19.93 -49.41
N GLU A 40 42.37 21.24 -49.40
CA GLU A 40 41.82 22.15 -48.38
C GLU A 40 40.29 22.22 -48.44
N LYS A 41 39.70 22.25 -49.64
CA LYS A 41 38.24 22.17 -49.82
C LYS A 41 37.66 20.86 -49.29
N ILE A 42 38.32 19.73 -49.54
CA ILE A 42 37.93 18.40 -49.03
C ILE A 42 38.00 18.37 -47.50
N ILE A 43 39.09 18.88 -46.91
CA ILE A 43 39.25 18.95 -45.45
C ILE A 43 38.17 19.84 -44.82
N GLY A 44 37.92 21.01 -45.40
CA GLY A 44 36.89 21.93 -44.93
C GLY A 44 35.48 21.32 -44.98
N ALA A 45 35.12 20.68 -46.09
CA ALA A 45 33.83 20.00 -46.24
C ALA A 45 33.71 18.78 -45.30
N SER A 46 34.77 17.99 -45.13
CA SER A 46 34.83 16.89 -44.17
C SER A 46 34.65 17.37 -42.72
N ASN A 47 35.27 18.51 -42.36
CA ASN A 47 35.10 19.13 -41.03
C ASN A 47 33.66 19.61 -40.80
N LYS A 48 32.96 20.09 -41.83
CA LYS A 48 31.52 20.40 -41.74
C LYS A 48 30.70 19.13 -41.44
N LEU A 49 30.95 18.02 -42.14
CA LEU A 49 30.28 16.75 -41.86
C LEU A 49 30.57 16.23 -40.44
N LYS A 50 31.81 16.37 -39.95
CA LYS A 50 32.16 16.06 -38.55
C LYS A 50 31.36 16.91 -37.56
N THR A 51 31.18 18.19 -37.87
CA THR A 51 30.36 19.11 -37.05
C THR A 51 28.89 18.69 -37.03
N ILE A 52 28.34 18.30 -38.18
CA ILE A 52 26.97 17.78 -38.26
C ILE A 52 26.83 16.48 -37.46
N ARG A 53 27.77 15.52 -37.60
CA ARG A 53 27.80 14.29 -36.80
C ARG A 53 27.83 14.58 -35.30
N ARG A 54 28.53 15.64 -34.88
CA ARG A 54 28.55 16.09 -33.48
C ARG A 54 27.16 16.54 -33.04
N TYR A 55 26.45 17.36 -33.82
CA TYR A 55 25.06 17.73 -33.52
C TYR A 55 24.14 16.52 -33.39
N VAL A 56 24.32 15.49 -34.23
CA VAL A 56 23.57 14.23 -34.13
C VAL A 56 23.84 13.50 -32.82
N LYS A 57 25.12 13.37 -32.42
CA LYS A 57 25.52 12.74 -31.15
C LYS A 57 25.03 13.51 -29.93
N GLU A 58 24.98 14.83 -30.03
CA GLU A 58 24.46 15.74 -29.00
C GLU A 58 22.91 15.78 -28.98
N GLY A 59 22.24 15.14 -29.94
CA GLY A 59 20.78 15.06 -30.02
C GLY A 59 20.09 16.29 -30.61
N GLN A 60 20.85 17.23 -31.16
CA GLN A 60 20.37 18.44 -31.84
C GLN A 60 19.89 18.11 -33.28
N LEU A 61 18.90 17.21 -33.40
CA LEU A 61 18.51 16.59 -34.67
C LEU A 61 17.93 17.57 -35.69
N ASP A 62 17.15 18.56 -35.25
CA ASP A 62 16.56 19.56 -36.17
C ASP A 62 17.63 20.49 -36.74
N LEU A 63 18.59 20.93 -35.90
CA LEU A 63 19.76 21.69 -36.35
C LEU A 63 20.62 20.85 -37.29
N ALA A 64 20.86 19.58 -36.95
CA ALA A 64 21.61 18.65 -37.79
C ALA A 64 20.93 18.47 -39.15
N LEU A 65 19.60 18.29 -39.19
CA LEU A 65 18.83 18.14 -40.42
C LEU A 65 18.94 19.38 -41.31
N LYS A 66 18.69 20.58 -40.74
CA LYS A 66 18.81 21.84 -41.49
C LYS A 66 20.23 22.02 -42.05
N THR A 67 21.25 21.69 -41.25
CA THR A 67 22.65 21.88 -41.64
C THR A 67 23.09 20.87 -42.70
N ILE A 68 22.65 19.61 -42.63
CA ILE A 68 22.97 18.60 -43.66
C ILE A 68 22.27 18.87 -44.98
N ASP A 69 21.04 19.41 -44.97
CA ASP A 69 20.35 19.82 -46.19
C ASP A 69 21.09 20.95 -46.90
N ILE A 70 21.54 21.96 -46.16
CA ILE A 70 22.39 23.04 -46.71
C ILE A 70 23.69 22.47 -47.27
N PHE A 71 24.33 21.55 -46.54
CA PHE A 71 25.57 20.91 -46.99
C PHE A 71 25.36 20.15 -48.31
N ILE A 72 24.35 19.29 -48.40
CA ILE A 72 24.07 18.49 -49.61
C ILE A 72 23.79 19.38 -50.82
N ASN A 73 23.02 20.47 -50.64
CA ASN A 73 22.69 21.37 -51.74
C ASN A 73 23.87 22.23 -52.22
N THR A 74 24.87 22.45 -51.38
CA THR A 74 26.02 23.33 -51.68
C THR A 74 27.32 22.58 -51.97
N ASN A 75 27.40 21.30 -51.59
CA ASN A 75 28.60 20.49 -51.74
C ASN A 75 28.86 20.14 -53.20
N LYS A 76 30.07 20.44 -53.69
CA LYS A 76 30.54 20.07 -55.04
C LYS A 76 31.49 18.87 -55.04
N ILE A 77 31.83 18.33 -53.86
CA ILE A 77 32.84 17.27 -53.70
C ILE A 77 32.13 15.91 -53.72
N LYS A 78 32.17 15.21 -54.87
CA LYS A 78 31.45 13.95 -55.09
C LYS A 78 31.80 12.86 -54.08
N MET A 79 33.07 12.73 -53.70
CA MET A 79 33.53 11.70 -52.75
C MET A 79 32.88 11.80 -51.35
N LEU A 80 32.29 12.95 -50.98
CA LEU A 80 31.61 13.15 -49.71
C LEU A 80 30.09 12.90 -49.78
N ASN A 81 29.54 12.65 -50.98
CA ASN A 81 28.11 12.49 -51.18
C ASN A 81 27.58 11.27 -50.42
N SER A 82 28.24 10.12 -50.54
CA SER A 82 27.90 8.88 -49.82
C SER A 82 27.75 9.13 -48.31
N THR A 83 28.78 9.73 -47.71
CA THR A 83 28.80 10.05 -46.28
C THR A 83 27.73 11.06 -45.88
N ALA A 84 27.44 12.06 -46.72
CA ALA A 84 26.41 13.06 -46.45
C ALA A 84 24.99 12.46 -46.51
N ILE A 85 24.72 11.60 -47.49
CA ILE A 85 23.45 10.87 -47.62
C ILE A 85 23.23 9.93 -46.44
N LEU A 86 24.26 9.17 -46.03
CA LEU A 86 24.17 8.32 -44.84
C LEU A 86 23.82 9.12 -43.59
N LEU A 87 24.52 10.24 -43.39
CA LEU A 87 24.29 11.10 -42.23
C LEU A 87 22.88 11.70 -42.24
N LYS A 88 22.38 12.17 -43.39
CA LYS A 88 21.00 12.65 -43.53
C LYS A 88 20.00 11.54 -43.23
N SER A 89 20.21 10.34 -43.77
CA SER A 89 19.34 9.17 -43.53
C SER A 89 19.32 8.78 -42.05
N GLU A 90 20.47 8.85 -41.37
CA GLU A 90 20.57 8.61 -39.92
C GLU A 90 19.79 9.65 -39.13
N ILE A 91 19.91 10.94 -39.47
CA ILE A 91 19.16 12.04 -38.83
C ILE A 91 17.66 11.83 -38.98
N LEU A 92 17.19 11.57 -40.21
CA LEU A 92 15.80 11.31 -40.52
C LEU A 92 15.26 10.09 -39.74
N TYR A 93 16.05 9.02 -39.63
CA TYR A 93 15.75 7.90 -38.76
C TYR A 93 15.73 8.31 -37.28
N LYS A 94 16.68 9.09 -36.79
CA LYS A 94 16.74 9.49 -35.37
C LYS A 94 15.61 10.44 -34.95
N LEU A 95 15.00 11.18 -35.88
CA LEU A 95 13.79 11.99 -35.62
C LEU A 95 12.55 11.14 -35.25
N ASN A 96 12.61 9.83 -35.43
CA ASN A 96 11.71 8.86 -34.81
C ASN A 96 10.22 9.02 -35.18
N THR A 97 9.91 9.51 -36.38
CA THR A 97 8.54 9.50 -36.94
C THR A 97 8.47 8.57 -38.15
N LYS A 98 7.27 8.01 -38.41
CA LYS A 98 7.06 7.13 -39.57
C LYS A 98 7.36 7.87 -40.88
N VAL A 99 6.88 9.11 -41.02
CA VAL A 99 7.09 9.95 -42.21
C VAL A 99 8.57 10.18 -42.49
N ARG A 100 9.36 10.61 -41.49
CA ARG A 100 10.80 10.81 -41.67
C ARG A 100 11.55 9.51 -41.95
N SER A 101 11.05 8.39 -41.42
CA SER A 101 11.66 7.08 -41.70
C SER A 101 11.35 6.59 -43.11
N GLU A 102 10.18 6.89 -43.67
CA GLU A 102 9.87 6.64 -45.09
C GLU A 102 10.70 7.54 -46.01
N GLU A 103 10.92 8.79 -45.63
CA GLU A 103 11.82 9.71 -46.33
C GLU A 103 13.25 9.15 -46.36
N ALA A 104 13.77 8.71 -45.21
CA ALA A 104 15.07 8.06 -45.11
C ALA A 104 15.14 6.77 -45.94
N ASN A 105 14.06 5.98 -45.94
CA ASN A 105 13.97 4.75 -46.72
C ASN A 105 14.17 5.00 -48.20
N LYS A 106 13.38 5.92 -48.78
CA LYS A 106 13.45 6.26 -50.20
C LYS A 106 14.82 6.82 -50.57
N LEU A 107 15.30 7.79 -49.78
CA LEU A 107 16.59 8.43 -50.03
C LEU A 107 17.72 7.42 -50.08
N LEU A 108 17.78 6.50 -49.11
CA LEU A 108 18.88 5.56 -48.99
C LEU A 108 18.80 4.43 -50.04
N GLU A 109 17.62 3.93 -50.37
CA GLU A 109 17.44 2.95 -51.45
C GLU A 109 17.79 3.52 -52.82
N GLU A 110 17.28 4.71 -53.15
CA GLU A 110 17.61 5.38 -54.42
C GLU A 110 19.11 5.67 -54.51
N SER A 111 19.74 6.08 -53.41
CA SER A 111 21.18 6.36 -53.39
C SER A 111 22.03 5.10 -53.55
N ILE A 112 21.59 3.96 -53.04
CA ILE A 112 22.27 2.67 -53.26
C ILE A 112 22.09 2.22 -54.71
N ASN A 113 20.86 2.26 -55.23
CA ASN A 113 20.55 1.82 -56.59
C ASN A 113 21.23 2.68 -57.67
N ASN A 114 21.42 3.98 -57.39
CA ASN A 114 22.14 4.91 -58.26
C ASN A 114 23.66 4.95 -58.00
N SER A 115 24.20 4.03 -57.19
CA SER A 115 25.63 3.94 -56.86
C SER A 115 26.22 5.24 -56.27
N ILE A 116 25.41 6.04 -55.57
CA ILE A 116 25.84 7.22 -54.81
C ILE A 116 26.50 6.81 -53.49
N ILE A 117 26.06 5.69 -52.91
CA ILE A 117 26.71 5.08 -51.75
C ILE A 117 27.94 4.29 -52.22
N ASN A 118 29.11 4.67 -51.70
CA ASN A 118 30.38 4.02 -52.02
C ASN A 118 30.49 2.65 -51.32
N GLN A 119 31.36 1.78 -51.83
CA GLN A 119 31.56 0.43 -51.29
C GLN A 119 31.92 0.44 -49.79
N ASP A 120 32.79 1.35 -49.35
CA ASP A 120 33.21 1.48 -47.94
C ASP A 120 32.06 1.83 -47.00
N ASP A 121 31.02 2.50 -47.52
CA ASP A 121 29.87 2.99 -46.78
C ASP A 121 28.66 2.02 -46.87
N LEU A 122 28.72 1.01 -47.74
CA LEU A 122 27.59 0.13 -48.07
C LEU A 122 27.12 -0.71 -46.89
N LEU A 123 28.04 -1.19 -46.05
CA LEU A 123 27.70 -1.94 -44.84
C LEU A 123 26.83 -1.10 -43.90
N GLU A 124 27.23 0.16 -43.66
CA GLU A 124 26.49 1.05 -42.77
C GLU A 124 25.14 1.43 -43.38
N ALA A 125 25.07 1.62 -44.70
CA ALA A 125 23.82 1.82 -45.42
C ALA A 125 22.84 0.66 -45.20
N TYR A 126 23.30 -0.58 -45.35
CA TYR A 126 22.45 -1.76 -45.14
C TYR A 126 22.02 -1.91 -43.69
N ARG A 127 22.91 -1.66 -42.72
CA ARG A 127 22.57 -1.68 -41.29
C ARG A 127 21.48 -0.66 -40.97
N LEU A 128 21.60 0.56 -41.49
CA LEU A 128 20.61 1.61 -41.30
C LEU A 128 19.29 1.28 -42.01
N LEU A 129 19.33 0.69 -43.21
CA LEU A 129 18.14 0.23 -43.91
C LEU A 129 17.36 -0.82 -43.11
N VAL A 130 18.02 -1.82 -42.51
CA VAL A 130 17.32 -2.80 -41.64
C VAL A 130 16.51 -2.06 -40.56
N LEU A 131 17.13 -1.11 -39.86
CA LEU A 131 16.46 -0.34 -38.80
C LEU A 131 15.28 0.48 -39.32
N ILE A 132 15.46 1.14 -40.46
CA ILE A 132 14.41 1.93 -41.13
C ILE A 132 13.25 1.02 -41.54
N LYS A 133 13.52 -0.08 -42.25
CA LYS A 133 12.53 -1.05 -42.73
C LYS A 133 11.70 -1.64 -41.60
N LEU A 134 12.34 -1.99 -40.47
CA LEU A 134 11.64 -2.46 -39.28
C LEU A 134 10.69 -1.41 -38.68
N ARG A 135 11.03 -0.12 -38.77
CA ARG A 135 10.17 0.97 -38.30
C ARG A 135 8.99 1.22 -39.24
N VAL A 136 9.21 1.18 -40.55
CA VAL A 136 8.15 1.34 -41.55
C VAL A 136 7.35 0.05 -41.81
N ASN A 137 7.65 -1.02 -41.05
CA ASN A 137 6.96 -2.30 -41.06
C ASN A 137 7.14 -3.13 -42.35
N LYS A 138 8.29 -2.98 -43.01
CA LYS A 138 8.71 -3.74 -44.20
C LYS A 138 9.64 -4.90 -43.80
N ILE A 139 9.08 -5.92 -43.14
CA ILE A 139 9.88 -6.98 -42.49
C ILE A 139 10.65 -7.84 -43.49
N GLN A 140 10.03 -8.22 -44.61
CA GLN A 140 10.69 -9.06 -45.64
C GLN A 140 11.90 -8.33 -46.26
N GLU A 141 11.77 -7.03 -46.52
CA GLU A 141 12.87 -6.21 -47.01
C GLU A 141 13.98 -6.07 -45.96
N ALA A 142 13.63 -5.94 -44.67
CA ALA A 142 14.62 -5.97 -43.59
C ALA A 142 15.38 -7.31 -43.55
N GLN A 143 14.70 -8.44 -43.77
CA GLN A 143 15.33 -9.77 -43.85
C GLN A 143 16.29 -9.87 -45.05
N TYR A 144 15.93 -9.29 -46.19
CA TYR A 144 16.81 -9.20 -47.35
C TYR A 144 18.11 -8.49 -47.01
N TYR A 145 18.04 -7.29 -46.42
CA TYR A 145 19.26 -6.55 -46.03
C TYR A 145 20.04 -7.24 -44.91
N ALA A 146 19.37 -7.87 -43.94
CA ALA A 146 20.06 -8.66 -42.90
C ALA A 146 20.85 -9.83 -43.50
N LYS A 147 20.28 -10.52 -44.50
CA LYS A 147 20.95 -11.57 -45.28
C LYS A 147 22.14 -11.00 -46.06
N ALA A 148 21.95 -9.86 -46.73
CA ALA A 148 23.02 -9.21 -47.48
C ALA A 148 24.20 -8.84 -46.58
N ILE A 149 23.95 -8.30 -45.38
CA ILE A 149 25.00 -7.98 -44.39
C ILE A 149 25.75 -9.24 -43.94
N GLU A 150 25.04 -10.34 -43.69
CA GLU A 150 25.66 -11.58 -43.20
C GLU A 150 26.56 -12.27 -44.26
N TYR A 151 26.14 -12.26 -45.53
CA TYR A 151 26.77 -13.10 -46.55
C TYR A 151 27.61 -12.36 -47.59
N SER A 152 27.46 -11.02 -47.72
CA SER A 152 28.13 -10.25 -48.78
C SER A 152 29.39 -9.53 -48.32
N PHE A 153 29.68 -9.52 -47.02
CA PHE A 153 30.87 -8.90 -46.44
C PHE A 153 31.72 -9.97 -45.76
N ASP A 154 33.02 -9.99 -46.08
CA ASP A 154 33.91 -11.08 -45.68
C ASP A 154 34.39 -10.99 -44.23
N ASP A 155 34.31 -9.81 -43.62
CA ASP A 155 34.84 -9.59 -42.28
C ASP A 155 33.93 -10.18 -41.17
N PRO A 156 34.51 -10.72 -40.08
CA PRO A 156 33.74 -11.31 -38.99
C PRO A 156 32.77 -10.35 -38.29
N LEU A 157 33.05 -9.05 -38.28
CA LEU A 157 32.24 -8.05 -37.61
C LEU A 157 30.91 -7.81 -38.36
N SER A 158 30.95 -7.77 -39.69
CA SER A 158 29.77 -7.69 -40.55
C SER A 158 28.83 -8.88 -40.38
N LYS A 159 29.38 -10.10 -40.27
CA LYS A 159 28.58 -11.30 -39.99
C LYS A 159 27.79 -11.18 -38.68
N VAL A 160 28.43 -10.65 -37.64
CA VAL A 160 27.75 -10.38 -36.36
C VAL A 160 26.67 -9.31 -36.52
N TYR A 161 26.90 -8.25 -37.30
CA TYR A 161 25.86 -7.26 -37.59
C TYR A 161 24.65 -7.87 -38.31
N GLY A 162 24.85 -8.82 -39.23
CA GLY A 162 23.78 -9.59 -39.85
C GLY A 162 22.97 -10.39 -38.82
N LYS A 163 23.64 -11.09 -37.90
CA LYS A 163 22.98 -11.83 -36.81
C LYS A 163 22.21 -10.93 -35.85
N VAL A 164 22.76 -9.76 -35.53
CA VAL A 164 22.07 -8.73 -34.73
C VAL A 164 20.83 -8.21 -35.46
N ALA A 165 20.91 -7.95 -36.76
CA ALA A 165 19.78 -7.56 -37.59
C ALA A 165 18.67 -8.63 -37.58
N TYR A 166 19.02 -9.91 -37.72
CA TYR A 166 18.05 -11.01 -37.57
C TYR A 166 17.40 -11.05 -36.19
N ALA A 167 18.16 -10.81 -35.12
CA ALA A 167 17.59 -10.74 -33.78
C ALA A 167 16.59 -9.59 -33.63
N GLN A 168 16.87 -8.41 -34.22
CA GLN A 168 15.95 -7.28 -34.25
C GLN A 168 14.66 -7.59 -35.02
N ILE A 169 14.77 -8.31 -36.15
CA ILE A 169 13.63 -8.82 -36.91
C ILE A 169 12.78 -9.77 -36.05
N TYR A 170 13.41 -10.75 -35.40
CA TYR A 170 12.70 -11.67 -34.51
C TYR A 170 12.03 -10.96 -33.34
N MET A 171 12.65 -9.91 -32.78
CA MET A 171 12.00 -9.08 -31.75
C MET A 171 10.78 -8.34 -32.31
N LYS A 172 10.85 -7.79 -33.53
CA LYS A 172 9.72 -7.13 -34.20
C LYS A 172 8.56 -8.11 -34.44
N GLU A 173 8.87 -9.35 -34.80
CA GLU A 173 7.93 -10.46 -34.99
C GLU A 173 7.45 -11.08 -33.66
N ARG A 174 7.88 -10.55 -32.52
CA ARG A 174 7.58 -11.05 -31.16
C ARG A 174 8.15 -12.45 -30.86
N ASN A 175 9.09 -12.94 -31.66
CA ASN A 175 9.82 -14.20 -31.43
C ASN A 175 11.07 -13.97 -30.54
N TYR A 176 10.84 -13.55 -29.30
CA TYR A 176 11.92 -13.14 -28.39
C TYR A 176 12.87 -14.29 -28.01
N ARG A 177 12.37 -15.53 -27.92
CA ARG A 177 13.20 -16.70 -27.59
C ARG A 177 14.25 -16.95 -28.67
N LYS A 178 13.87 -16.82 -29.94
CA LYS A 178 14.79 -16.98 -31.07
C LYS A 178 15.82 -15.85 -31.11
N ALA A 179 15.39 -14.60 -30.89
CA ALA A 179 16.29 -13.46 -30.77
C ALA A 179 17.34 -13.67 -29.65
N ILE A 180 16.91 -14.09 -28.46
CA ILE A 180 17.78 -14.39 -27.32
C ILE A 180 18.78 -15.50 -27.66
N LYS A 181 18.33 -16.58 -28.33
CA LYS A 181 19.21 -17.71 -28.70
C LYS A 181 20.35 -17.23 -29.61
N VAL A 182 20.01 -16.49 -30.67
CA VAL A 182 21.00 -15.94 -31.61
C VAL A 182 21.99 -15.02 -30.90
N LEU A 183 21.49 -14.03 -30.15
CA LEU A 183 22.34 -13.05 -29.48
C LEU A 183 23.24 -13.69 -28.41
N ARG A 184 22.76 -14.69 -27.65
CA ARG A 184 23.60 -15.38 -26.65
C ARG A 184 24.72 -16.18 -27.29
N GLN A 185 24.46 -16.84 -28.42
CA GLN A 185 25.48 -17.61 -29.15
C GLN A 185 26.60 -16.69 -29.61
N GLU A 186 26.26 -15.55 -30.23
CA GLU A 186 27.26 -14.57 -30.67
C GLU A 186 28.02 -13.93 -29.49
N LEU A 187 27.34 -13.67 -28.37
CA LEU A 187 27.98 -13.10 -27.18
C LEU A 187 29.03 -14.02 -26.57
N VAL A 188 28.84 -15.34 -26.64
CA VAL A 188 29.80 -16.34 -26.13
C VAL A 188 30.99 -16.49 -27.07
N ASN A 189 30.77 -16.36 -28.38
CA ASN A 189 31.80 -16.59 -29.39
C ASN A 189 32.73 -15.38 -29.62
N THR A 190 32.33 -14.19 -29.17
CA THR A 190 33.13 -12.98 -29.40
C THR A 190 34.14 -12.71 -28.28
N THR A 191 35.36 -12.34 -28.68
CA THR A 191 36.41 -11.85 -27.78
C THR A 191 36.53 -10.32 -27.79
N SER A 192 35.88 -9.64 -28.75
CA SER A 192 35.90 -8.18 -28.86
C SER A 192 34.94 -7.53 -27.87
N LEU A 193 35.47 -6.64 -27.03
CA LEU A 193 34.67 -5.90 -26.05
C LEU A 193 33.59 -5.05 -26.73
N GLU A 194 33.90 -4.43 -27.86
CA GLU A 194 32.95 -3.60 -28.61
C GLU A 194 31.79 -4.45 -29.15
N VAL A 195 32.12 -5.59 -29.78
CA VAL A 195 31.12 -6.52 -30.32
C VAL A 195 30.26 -7.11 -29.21
N ALA A 196 30.88 -7.55 -28.12
CA ALA A 196 30.18 -8.04 -26.94
C ALA A 196 29.20 -6.99 -26.38
N THR A 197 29.60 -5.71 -26.38
CA THR A 197 28.77 -4.60 -25.89
C THR A 197 27.55 -4.36 -26.78
N ILE A 198 27.72 -4.39 -28.10
CA ILE A 198 26.63 -4.23 -29.07
C ILE A 198 25.62 -5.37 -28.92
N ILE A 199 26.10 -6.63 -28.88
CA ILE A 199 25.25 -7.81 -28.71
C ILE A 199 24.54 -7.74 -27.35
N ALA A 200 25.24 -7.37 -26.28
CA ALA A 200 24.67 -7.26 -24.94
C ALA A 200 23.59 -6.19 -24.84
N ASP A 201 23.74 -5.05 -25.51
CA ASP A 201 22.71 -4.01 -25.54
C ASP A 201 21.42 -4.48 -26.25
N GLN A 202 21.56 -5.22 -27.35
CA GLN A 202 20.41 -5.83 -28.05
C GLN A 202 19.79 -6.99 -27.24
N LEU A 203 20.62 -7.80 -26.59
CA LEU A 203 20.17 -8.90 -25.73
C LEU A 203 19.42 -8.39 -24.50
N TYR A 204 19.82 -7.25 -23.96
CA TYR A 204 19.07 -6.56 -22.90
C TYR A 204 17.63 -6.27 -23.35
N ASP A 205 17.45 -5.66 -24.53
CA ASP A 205 16.11 -5.34 -25.04
C ASP A 205 15.29 -6.63 -25.24
N ALA A 206 15.91 -7.69 -25.76
CA ALA A 206 15.25 -8.98 -25.94
C ALA A 206 14.83 -9.62 -24.60
N TYR A 207 15.65 -9.52 -23.56
CA TYR A 207 15.30 -9.98 -22.21
C TYR A 207 14.14 -9.19 -21.61
N ILE A 208 14.14 -7.86 -21.74
CA ILE A 208 13.03 -7.01 -21.25
C ILE A 208 11.72 -7.40 -21.95
N LEU A 209 11.72 -7.53 -23.28
CA LEU A 209 10.54 -7.93 -24.05
C LEU A 209 10.05 -9.35 -23.69
N ASN A 210 10.97 -10.26 -23.38
CA ASN A 210 10.65 -11.63 -22.96
C ASN A 210 10.36 -11.76 -21.45
N LYS A 211 10.16 -10.65 -20.73
CA LYS A 211 9.89 -10.60 -19.28
C LYS A 211 10.98 -11.26 -18.40
N GLN A 212 12.24 -11.31 -18.87
CA GLN A 212 13.39 -11.84 -18.12
C GLN A 212 14.19 -10.70 -17.45
N ARG A 213 13.54 -9.95 -16.55
CA ARG A 213 14.11 -8.72 -15.94
C ARG A 213 15.43 -8.98 -15.20
N ASP A 214 15.56 -10.06 -14.44
CA ASP A 214 16.79 -10.36 -13.68
C ASP A 214 18.01 -10.55 -14.58
N LYS A 215 17.82 -11.20 -15.74
CA LYS A 215 18.91 -11.38 -16.71
C LYS A 215 19.28 -10.07 -17.40
N ALA A 216 18.30 -9.24 -17.71
CA ALA A 216 18.54 -7.90 -18.24
C ALA A 216 19.31 -7.04 -17.24
N TYR A 217 18.95 -7.11 -15.96
CA TYR A 217 19.62 -6.42 -14.85
C TYR A 217 21.10 -6.81 -14.76
N ILE A 218 21.39 -8.10 -14.67
CA ILE A 218 22.77 -8.61 -14.60
C ILE A 218 23.58 -8.17 -15.83
N LEU A 219 22.96 -8.23 -17.01
CA LEU A 219 23.64 -7.90 -18.26
C LEU A 219 24.01 -6.41 -18.33
N VAL A 220 23.07 -5.50 -18.03
CA VAL A 220 23.37 -4.07 -18.10
C VAL A 220 24.39 -3.64 -17.05
N LYS A 221 24.35 -4.23 -15.84
CA LYS A 221 25.39 -4.04 -14.82
C LYS A 221 26.78 -4.40 -15.35
N LYS A 222 26.91 -5.55 -16.01
CA LYS A 222 28.18 -5.99 -16.61
C LYS A 222 28.65 -5.04 -17.72
N VAL A 223 27.73 -4.59 -18.58
CA VAL A 223 28.06 -3.67 -19.67
C VAL A 223 28.54 -2.33 -19.13
N LEU A 224 27.84 -1.73 -18.17
CA LEU A 224 28.23 -0.43 -17.60
C LEU A 224 29.55 -0.52 -16.84
N ASN A 225 29.80 -1.59 -16.09
CA ASN A 225 31.08 -1.77 -15.39
C ASN A 225 32.27 -1.92 -16.34
N LYS A 226 32.08 -2.55 -17.51
CA LYS A 226 33.17 -2.83 -18.46
C LYS A 226 33.36 -1.76 -19.53
N ASN A 227 32.28 -1.10 -19.97
CA ASN A 227 32.29 -0.22 -21.13
C ASN A 227 31.16 0.82 -21.09
N ILE A 228 31.12 1.65 -20.04
CA ILE A 228 30.13 2.75 -19.94
C ILE A 228 30.27 3.78 -21.07
N ASP A 229 31.47 3.96 -21.62
CA ASP A 229 31.76 4.92 -22.69
C ASP A 229 31.03 4.57 -23.99
N TYR A 230 30.64 3.31 -24.20
CA TYR A 230 29.76 2.89 -25.30
C TYR A 230 28.44 3.68 -25.36
N TYR A 231 27.91 4.07 -24.20
CA TYR A 231 26.76 4.97 -24.13
C TYR A 231 27.21 6.43 -24.06
N ALA A 232 28.19 6.76 -23.21
CA ALA A 232 28.54 8.16 -22.91
C ALA A 232 29.19 8.94 -24.07
N ASN A 233 29.64 8.28 -25.14
CA ASN A 233 30.18 8.92 -26.34
C ASN A 233 29.12 9.39 -27.35
N ASP A 234 27.86 8.98 -27.18
CA ASP A 234 26.71 9.40 -27.98
C ASP A 234 25.55 9.73 -27.03
N SER A 235 25.36 11.03 -26.77
CA SER A 235 24.38 11.51 -25.79
C SER A 235 22.95 11.13 -26.19
N TYR A 236 22.62 11.15 -27.48
CA TYR A 236 21.31 10.70 -27.97
C TYR A 236 21.06 9.23 -27.62
N LYS A 237 22.06 8.35 -27.87
CA LYS A 237 21.98 6.92 -27.55
C LYS A 237 21.88 6.69 -26.04
N ALA A 238 22.70 7.39 -25.26
CA ALA A 238 22.68 7.33 -23.81
C ALA A 238 21.32 7.74 -23.23
N LEU A 239 20.76 8.87 -23.69
CA LEU A 239 19.46 9.34 -23.22
C LEU A 239 18.32 8.37 -23.55
N LYS A 240 18.36 7.73 -24.71
CA LYS A 240 17.42 6.64 -25.03
C LYS A 240 17.59 5.43 -24.11
N LYS A 241 18.82 5.06 -23.77
CA LYS A 241 19.09 3.96 -22.83
C LYS A 241 18.59 4.31 -21.42
N VAL A 242 18.82 5.54 -20.97
CA VAL A 242 18.28 6.09 -19.71
C VAL A 242 16.76 5.93 -19.65
N ASP A 243 16.03 6.32 -20.70
CA ASP A 243 14.57 6.19 -20.72
C ASP A 243 14.11 4.72 -20.64
N LYS A 244 14.82 3.81 -21.31
CA LYS A 244 14.54 2.38 -21.23
C LYS A 244 14.78 1.83 -19.82
N LEU A 245 15.88 2.24 -19.19
CA LEU A 245 16.26 1.79 -17.85
C LEU A 245 15.27 2.28 -16.79
N VAL A 246 14.90 3.56 -16.84
CA VAL A 246 13.87 4.12 -15.96
C VAL A 246 12.54 3.38 -16.13
N LYS A 247 12.10 3.12 -17.38
CA LYS A 247 10.86 2.36 -17.64
C LYS A 247 10.92 0.90 -17.20
N ALA A 248 12.12 0.35 -17.06
CA ALA A 248 12.35 -1.02 -16.62
C ALA A 248 12.55 -1.14 -15.10
N ASP A 249 12.33 -0.05 -14.34
CA ASP A 249 12.58 0.03 -12.89
C ASP A 249 14.06 -0.25 -12.55
N MET A 250 15.00 0.23 -13.38
CA MET A 250 16.46 0.06 -13.25
C MET A 250 17.18 1.42 -13.24
N SER A 251 16.65 2.37 -12.46
CA SER A 251 17.07 3.78 -12.48
C SER A 251 18.50 3.99 -11.99
N GLU A 252 19.07 3.11 -11.19
CA GLU A 252 20.45 3.22 -10.70
C GLU A 252 21.45 3.22 -11.86
N PHE A 253 21.22 2.37 -12.85
CA PHE A 253 22.04 2.31 -14.06
C PHE A 253 21.81 3.54 -14.96
N ALA A 254 20.60 4.09 -14.94
CA ALA A 254 20.29 5.33 -15.64
C ALA A 254 21.04 6.52 -15.01
N ILE A 255 21.11 6.57 -13.68
CA ILE A 255 21.87 7.55 -12.90
C ILE A 255 23.36 7.47 -13.24
N ASP A 256 23.94 6.26 -13.33
CA ASP A 256 25.36 6.08 -13.66
C ASP A 256 25.69 6.63 -15.05
N ILE A 257 24.84 6.36 -16.05
CA ILE A 257 25.00 6.91 -17.41
C ILE A 257 24.91 8.44 -17.38
N LEU A 258 23.90 9.01 -16.69
CA LEU A 258 23.70 10.46 -16.62
C LEU A 258 24.86 11.18 -15.92
N LYS A 259 25.39 10.61 -14.82
CA LYS A 259 26.58 11.14 -14.16
C LYS A 259 27.80 11.13 -15.07
N LYS A 260 27.99 10.05 -15.83
CA LYS A 260 29.08 9.95 -16.80
C LYS A 260 28.93 10.96 -17.94
N LEU A 261 27.71 11.17 -18.44
CA LEU A 261 27.43 12.21 -19.43
C LEU A 261 27.76 13.62 -18.90
N LEU A 262 27.36 13.94 -17.67
CA LEU A 262 27.70 15.22 -17.02
C LEU A 262 29.21 15.43 -16.89
N LYS A 263 29.96 14.39 -16.52
CA LYS A 263 31.42 14.44 -16.44
C LYS A 263 32.08 14.70 -17.81
N ASN A 264 31.49 14.20 -18.89
CA ASN A 264 32.03 14.31 -20.24
C ASN A 264 31.52 15.57 -20.99
N ALA A 265 30.52 16.25 -20.47
CA ALA A 265 29.85 17.35 -21.16
C ALA A 265 30.65 18.66 -21.07
N ASN A 266 30.96 19.24 -22.22
CA ASN A 266 31.71 20.51 -22.33
C ASN A 266 30.84 21.70 -22.77
N GLN A 267 29.56 21.46 -23.13
CA GLN A 267 28.64 22.50 -23.61
C GLN A 267 27.48 22.69 -22.62
N MET A 268 27.17 23.95 -22.29
CA MET A 268 26.17 24.33 -21.28
C MET A 268 24.76 23.76 -21.54
N ASP A 269 24.25 23.83 -22.78
CA ASP A 269 22.89 23.34 -23.09
C ASP A 269 22.70 21.83 -22.85
N ASN A 270 23.74 21.04 -23.12
CA ASN A 270 23.72 19.60 -22.88
C ASN A 270 23.81 19.29 -21.38
N ILE A 271 24.57 20.10 -20.62
CA ILE A 271 24.70 19.96 -19.16
C ILE A 271 23.33 20.14 -18.49
N ASP A 272 22.58 21.18 -18.86
CA ASP A 272 21.29 21.47 -18.24
C ASP A 272 20.24 20.38 -18.53
N SER A 273 20.21 19.86 -19.75
CA SER A 273 19.35 18.72 -20.13
C SER A 273 19.67 17.47 -19.31
N PHE A 274 20.96 17.14 -19.16
CA PHE A 274 21.39 15.98 -18.38
C PHE A 274 21.11 16.16 -16.89
N LYS A 275 21.36 17.36 -16.34
CA LYS A 275 21.02 17.74 -14.95
C LYS A 275 19.52 17.57 -14.71
N PHE A 276 18.69 18.15 -15.58
CA PHE A 276 17.24 18.05 -15.43
C PHE A 276 16.75 16.61 -15.48
N LYS A 277 17.30 15.79 -16.39
CA LYS A 277 16.94 14.36 -16.46
C LYS A 277 17.42 13.59 -15.23
N LEU A 278 18.62 13.87 -14.73
CA LEU A 278 19.15 13.28 -13.50
C LEU A 278 18.29 13.63 -12.28
N ALA A 279 17.90 14.89 -12.11
CA ALA A 279 17.02 15.32 -11.03
C ALA A 279 15.65 14.63 -11.09
N ASN A 280 15.11 14.42 -12.29
CA ASN A 280 13.85 13.68 -12.47
C ASN A 280 13.99 12.20 -12.11
N THR A 281 15.09 11.55 -12.50
CA THR A 281 15.38 10.17 -12.13
C THR A 281 15.56 10.03 -10.61
N TYR A 282 16.26 10.98 -9.96
CA TYR A 282 16.37 11.02 -8.51
C TYR A 282 15.01 11.20 -7.82
N MET A 283 14.11 12.03 -8.36
CA MET A 283 12.75 12.15 -7.81
C MET A 283 11.93 10.86 -7.89
N GLN A 284 12.19 10.00 -8.88
CA GLN A 284 11.52 8.69 -8.96
C GLN A 284 12.06 7.75 -7.86
N GLU A 285 13.37 7.71 -7.68
CA GLU A 285 14.01 6.91 -6.62
C GLU A 285 13.70 7.43 -5.21
N ALA A 286 13.49 8.74 -5.07
CA ALA A 286 13.21 9.41 -3.80
C ALA A 286 11.95 8.89 -3.09
N GLY A 287 11.01 8.31 -3.83
CA GLY A 287 9.86 7.62 -3.24
C GLY A 287 10.27 6.46 -2.34
N PHE A 288 11.26 5.66 -2.77
CA PHE A 288 11.73 4.48 -2.03
C PHE A 288 12.95 4.78 -1.13
N LYS A 289 13.75 5.77 -1.51
CA LYS A 289 15.04 6.09 -0.90
C LYS A 289 15.17 7.59 -0.68
N LYS A 290 14.82 8.05 0.52
CA LYS A 290 14.69 9.47 0.87
C LYS A 290 15.94 10.31 0.56
N GLU A 291 17.13 9.72 0.57
CA GLU A 291 18.40 10.42 0.28
C GLU A 291 18.48 10.99 -1.16
N TYR A 292 17.71 10.45 -2.10
CA TYR A 292 17.66 10.99 -3.46
C TYR A 292 16.83 12.26 -3.58
N LEU A 293 15.95 12.56 -2.62
CA LEU A 293 15.16 13.79 -2.60
C LEU A 293 16.08 15.01 -2.48
N LEU A 294 17.08 14.96 -1.60
CA LEU A 294 18.08 16.02 -1.42
C LEU A 294 18.92 16.23 -2.70
N LYS A 295 19.39 15.14 -3.30
CA LYS A 295 20.16 15.20 -4.55
C LYS A 295 19.35 15.79 -5.71
N ALA A 296 18.05 15.50 -5.79
CA ALA A 296 17.18 16.11 -6.78
C ALA A 296 17.00 17.62 -6.53
N LYS A 297 16.81 18.00 -5.26
CA LYS A 297 16.65 19.39 -4.83
C LYS A 297 17.82 20.27 -5.23
N GLU A 298 19.04 19.86 -4.90
CA GLU A 298 20.29 20.57 -5.24
C GLU A 298 20.36 20.86 -6.74
N ILE A 299 20.10 19.85 -7.57
CA ILE A 299 20.15 20.00 -9.04
C ILE A 299 19.03 20.94 -9.55
N TYR A 300 17.82 20.88 -8.99
CA TYR A 300 16.76 21.81 -9.39
C TYR A 300 17.07 23.25 -9.00
N GLU A 301 17.66 23.47 -7.83
CA GLU A 301 18.11 24.80 -7.39
C GLU A 301 19.17 25.37 -8.33
N GLU A 302 20.17 24.55 -8.74
CA GLU A 302 21.15 24.95 -9.75
C GLU A 302 20.50 25.36 -11.08
N LEU A 303 19.53 24.57 -11.58
CA LEU A 303 18.83 24.85 -12.84
C LEU A 303 17.96 26.12 -12.80
N ILE A 304 17.58 26.59 -11.61
CA ILE A 304 16.79 27.81 -11.41
C ILE A 304 17.69 29.05 -11.30
N GLN A 305 18.90 28.91 -10.73
CA GLN A 305 19.83 30.03 -10.54
C GLN A 305 20.49 30.52 -11.84
N ILE A 306 20.49 29.70 -12.89
CA ILE A 306 21.01 30.06 -14.22
C ILE A 306 20.11 31.15 -14.82
N LYS A 307 20.64 32.38 -14.94
CA LYS A 307 19.90 33.60 -15.34
C LYS A 307 19.50 33.66 -16.83
N ASP A 308 20.08 32.82 -17.68
CA ASP A 308 19.75 32.76 -19.10
C ASP A 308 18.45 31.97 -19.34
N ASN A 309 17.91 32.04 -20.57
CA ASN A 309 16.66 31.44 -21.06
C ASN A 309 16.60 29.89 -20.95
N ASN A 310 16.83 29.32 -19.77
CA ASN A 310 16.90 27.88 -19.53
C ASN A 310 15.51 27.26 -19.76
N PRO A 311 15.37 26.34 -20.73
CA PRO A 311 14.09 25.73 -21.05
C PRO A 311 13.50 24.89 -19.89
N TYR A 312 14.31 24.54 -18.90
CA TYR A 312 13.92 23.74 -17.74
C TYR A 312 13.48 24.57 -16.54
N PHE A 313 13.74 25.88 -16.50
CA PHE A 313 13.49 26.76 -15.35
C PHE A 313 12.09 26.57 -14.72
N LYS A 314 11.03 26.69 -15.54
CA LYS A 314 9.64 26.60 -15.06
C LYS A 314 9.32 25.22 -14.45
N ARG A 315 9.81 24.14 -15.08
CA ARG A 315 9.58 22.77 -14.61
C ARG A 315 10.42 22.46 -13.36
N SER A 316 11.66 22.92 -13.31
CA SER A 316 12.53 22.79 -12.14
C SER A 316 11.92 23.49 -10.93
N LYS A 317 11.39 24.71 -11.09
CA LYS A 317 10.68 25.43 -10.01
C LYS A 317 9.47 24.66 -9.49
N MET A 318 8.67 24.08 -10.39
CA MET A 318 7.50 23.28 -10.03
C MET A 318 7.88 21.99 -9.27
N TYR A 319 8.96 21.31 -9.67
CA TYR A 319 9.43 20.11 -8.96
C TYR A 319 10.16 20.43 -7.66
N LEU A 320 10.82 21.59 -7.56
CA LEU A 320 11.34 22.09 -6.29
C LEU A 320 10.20 22.36 -5.30
N ASP A 321 9.13 23.01 -5.75
CA ASP A 321 7.93 23.20 -4.94
C ASP A 321 7.33 21.86 -4.48
N GLU A 322 7.26 20.85 -5.35
CA GLU A 322 6.86 19.49 -4.98
C GLU A 322 7.72 18.92 -3.84
N ILE A 323 9.04 19.12 -3.88
CA ILE A 323 9.96 18.68 -2.81
C ILE A 323 9.66 19.44 -1.51
N ILE A 324 9.47 20.75 -1.57
CA ILE A 324 9.17 21.60 -0.40
C ILE A 324 7.85 21.15 0.27
N MET A 325 6.84 20.78 -0.52
CA MET A 325 5.58 20.23 -0.02
C MET A 325 5.79 18.87 0.65
N ARG A 326 6.59 17.97 0.06
CA ARG A 326 6.94 16.68 0.68
C ARG A 326 7.75 16.84 1.97
N GLU A 327 8.52 17.92 2.09
CA GLU A 327 9.23 18.31 3.32
C GLU A 327 8.29 18.91 4.39
N GLY A 328 6.99 19.06 4.12
CA GLY A 328 6.03 19.66 5.05
C GLY A 328 6.14 21.19 5.18
N LYS A 329 6.90 21.84 4.29
CA LYS A 329 7.14 23.30 4.33
C LYS A 329 6.13 24.09 3.48
N PHE A 330 5.25 23.41 2.76
CA PHE A 330 4.22 24.04 1.95
C PHE A 330 2.97 23.15 1.90
N GLU A 331 1.81 23.74 2.20
CA GLU A 331 0.56 23.00 2.33
C GLU A 331 0.09 22.43 0.97
N PRO A 332 -0.37 21.15 0.92
CA PRO A 332 -0.86 20.55 -0.32
C PRO A 332 -2.01 21.32 -0.98
N ALA A 333 -2.96 21.83 -0.18
CA ALA A 333 -4.07 22.63 -0.70
C ALA A 333 -3.59 23.92 -1.40
N MET A 334 -2.61 24.60 -0.81
CA MET A 334 -1.99 25.78 -1.44
C MET A 334 -1.22 25.39 -2.70
N MET A 335 -0.60 24.20 -2.75
CA MET A 335 0.12 23.71 -3.91
C MET A 335 -0.81 23.44 -5.08
N ALA A 336 -1.94 22.79 -4.82
CA ALA A 336 -2.98 22.54 -5.81
C ALA A 336 -3.56 23.86 -6.36
N ALA A 337 -3.75 24.88 -5.51
CA ALA A 337 -4.22 26.20 -5.94
C ALA A 337 -3.17 26.94 -6.78
N LYS A 338 -1.90 26.95 -6.36
CA LYS A 338 -0.78 27.58 -7.09
C LYS A 338 -0.59 27.01 -8.49
N TYR A 339 -0.82 25.70 -8.66
CA TYR A 339 -0.65 24.97 -9.92
C TYR A 339 -1.98 24.43 -10.47
N SER A 340 -3.05 25.22 -10.40
CA SER A 340 -4.40 24.80 -10.80
C SER A 340 -4.55 24.40 -12.28
N ALA A 341 -3.69 24.92 -13.16
CA ALA A 341 -3.65 24.54 -14.57
C ALA A 341 -2.87 23.25 -14.85
N PHE A 342 -2.19 22.67 -13.84
CA PHE A 342 -1.34 21.49 -13.99
C PHE A 342 -1.90 20.31 -13.22
N GLU A 343 -2.73 19.52 -13.89
CA GLU A 343 -3.36 18.31 -13.36
C GLU A 343 -2.37 17.39 -12.63
N SER A 344 -1.17 17.16 -13.18
CA SER A 344 -0.15 16.35 -12.53
C SER A 344 0.28 16.89 -11.16
N MET A 345 0.33 18.21 -10.95
CA MET A 345 0.64 18.80 -9.65
C MET A 345 -0.52 18.71 -8.67
N GLN A 346 -1.76 18.82 -9.16
CA GLN A 346 -2.95 18.62 -8.33
C GLN A 346 -2.98 17.19 -7.77
N TYR A 347 -2.71 16.17 -8.59
CA TYR A 347 -2.63 14.79 -8.10
C TYR A 347 -1.46 14.53 -7.16
N LYS A 348 -0.32 15.21 -7.35
CA LYS A 348 0.81 15.13 -6.39
C LYS A 348 0.46 15.77 -5.05
N ALA A 349 -0.23 16.91 -5.07
CA ALA A 349 -0.74 17.54 -3.85
C ALA A 349 -1.75 16.64 -3.14
N MET A 350 -2.71 16.08 -3.88
CA MET A 350 -3.69 15.13 -3.35
C MET A 350 -3.03 13.87 -2.76
N MET A 351 -1.97 13.37 -3.42
CA MET A 351 -1.18 12.26 -2.89
C MET A 351 -0.50 12.62 -1.57
N GLN A 352 0.10 13.82 -1.47
CA GLN A 352 0.69 14.27 -0.21
C GLN A 352 -0.38 14.52 0.87
N GLU A 353 -1.56 15.03 0.52
CA GLU A 353 -2.69 15.19 1.45
C GLU A 353 -3.13 13.84 2.03
N LEU A 354 -3.22 12.80 1.19
CA LEU A 354 -3.49 11.44 1.65
C LEU A 354 -2.40 10.97 2.63
N LEU A 355 -1.11 11.15 2.31
CA LEU A 355 -0.03 10.75 3.20
C LEU A 355 -0.05 11.50 4.54
N ASN A 356 -0.31 12.82 4.50
CA ASN A 356 -0.47 13.63 5.71
C ASN A 356 -1.66 13.14 6.54
N ALA A 357 -2.80 12.84 5.93
CA ALA A 357 -3.96 12.30 6.63
C ALA A 357 -3.68 10.94 7.29
N ILE A 358 -2.80 10.12 6.69
CA ILE A 358 -2.35 8.84 7.27
C ILE A 358 -1.45 9.07 8.48
N GLU A 359 -0.56 10.06 8.41
CA GLU A 359 0.32 10.44 9.53
C GLU A 359 -0.48 11.07 10.68
N ASP A 360 -1.48 11.89 10.37
CA ASP A 360 -2.38 12.56 11.31
C ASP A 360 -3.48 11.63 11.87
N GLU A 361 -3.51 10.35 11.51
CA GLU A 361 -4.53 9.37 11.93
C GLU A 361 -5.98 9.77 11.56
N LYS A 362 -6.17 10.59 10.51
CA LYS A 362 -7.47 11.07 10.01
C LYS A 362 -8.19 10.03 9.14
N TYR A 363 -8.37 8.83 9.69
CA TYR A 363 -8.83 7.67 8.94
C TYR A 363 -10.24 7.78 8.36
N GLU A 364 -11.18 8.40 9.08
CA GLU A 364 -12.53 8.63 8.56
C GLU A 364 -12.54 9.51 7.30
N GLN A 365 -11.68 10.55 7.29
CA GLN A 365 -11.52 11.41 6.11
C GLN A 365 -10.98 10.60 4.93
N ILE A 366 -9.99 9.73 5.18
CA ILE A 366 -9.41 8.86 4.15
C ILE A 366 -10.47 7.94 3.53
N ILE A 367 -11.33 7.33 4.36
CA ILE A 367 -12.44 6.48 3.88
C ILE A 367 -13.42 7.31 3.03
N ARG A 368 -13.85 8.48 3.51
CA ARG A 368 -14.80 9.34 2.78
C ARG A 368 -14.25 9.76 1.41
N MET A 369 -12.95 10.01 1.33
CA MET A 369 -12.27 10.46 0.11
C MET A 369 -11.75 9.30 -0.76
N ARG A 370 -12.04 8.03 -0.42
CA ARG A 370 -11.50 6.85 -1.11
C ARG A 370 -11.67 6.89 -2.63
N LYS A 371 -12.85 7.28 -3.10
CA LYS A 371 -13.16 7.38 -4.54
C LYS A 371 -12.30 8.44 -5.25
N ILE A 372 -12.00 9.54 -4.57
CA ILE A 372 -11.21 10.65 -5.11
C ILE A 372 -9.74 10.22 -5.22
N TYR A 373 -9.18 9.69 -4.13
CA TYR A 373 -7.79 9.22 -4.08
C TYR A 373 -7.51 8.04 -5.02
N SER A 374 -8.52 7.21 -5.29
CA SER A 374 -8.40 6.13 -6.29
C SER A 374 -8.17 6.64 -7.72
N GLY A 375 -8.43 7.94 -7.98
CA GLY A 375 -8.14 8.59 -9.26
C GLY A 375 -6.69 9.02 -9.45
N ILE A 376 -5.82 8.91 -8.43
CA ILE A 376 -4.40 9.29 -8.54
C ILE A 376 -3.69 8.36 -9.53
N TYR A 377 -3.01 8.94 -10.53
CA TYR A 377 -2.29 8.18 -11.55
C TYR A 377 -1.22 7.24 -10.95
N PRO A 378 -1.09 5.98 -11.43
CA PRO A 378 -0.11 5.02 -10.91
C PRO A 378 1.34 5.53 -10.94
N SER A 379 1.71 6.32 -11.95
CA SER A 379 3.04 6.94 -12.04
C SER A 379 3.32 7.94 -10.92
N ILE A 380 2.28 8.62 -10.41
CA ILE A 380 2.40 9.52 -9.26
C ILE A 380 2.54 8.70 -7.99
N VAL A 381 1.71 7.67 -7.81
CA VAL A 381 1.81 6.76 -6.65
C VAL A 381 3.23 6.19 -6.52
N LYS A 382 3.81 5.71 -7.62
CA LYS A 382 5.21 5.26 -7.69
C LYS A 382 6.22 6.34 -7.33
N ARG A 383 6.03 7.58 -7.80
CA ARG A 383 6.89 8.72 -7.46
C ARG A 383 6.88 9.06 -5.96
N PHE A 384 5.88 8.60 -5.21
CA PHE A 384 5.80 8.74 -3.76
C PHE A 384 6.22 7.46 -3.00
N GLY A 385 6.73 6.44 -3.70
CA GLY A 385 7.31 5.24 -3.06
C GLY A 385 6.34 4.08 -2.86
N TYR A 386 5.21 4.08 -3.57
CA TYR A 386 4.20 3.03 -3.47
C TYR A 386 3.94 2.42 -4.85
N GLU A 387 3.77 1.10 -4.91
CA GLU A 387 3.50 0.38 -6.17
C GLU A 387 2.08 0.67 -6.69
N SER A 388 1.12 0.83 -5.79
CA SER A 388 -0.28 1.10 -6.13
C SER A 388 -1.02 1.83 -5.00
N ILE A 389 -2.16 2.46 -5.33
CA ILE A 389 -3.03 3.09 -4.34
C ILE A 389 -3.63 2.03 -3.38
N GLU A 390 -3.81 0.81 -3.87
CA GLU A 390 -4.27 -0.33 -3.07
C GLU A 390 -3.27 -0.72 -1.97
N GLN A 391 -1.96 -0.67 -2.27
CA GLN A 391 -0.93 -0.88 -1.26
C GLN A 391 -1.08 0.12 -0.11
N ILE A 392 -1.37 1.39 -0.42
CA ILE A 392 -1.60 2.43 0.59
C ILE A 392 -2.85 2.10 1.41
N TYR A 393 -3.96 1.72 0.79
CA TYR A 393 -5.16 1.35 1.53
C TYR A 393 -4.98 0.13 2.44
N ASN A 394 -4.17 -0.84 2.04
CA ASN A 394 -3.84 -1.97 2.91
C ASN A 394 -3.06 -1.51 4.15
N ILE A 395 -2.13 -0.57 4.00
CA ILE A 395 -1.42 0.05 5.13
C ILE A 395 -2.40 0.85 6.01
N VAL A 396 -3.28 1.63 5.40
CA VAL A 396 -4.31 2.41 6.10
C VAL A 396 -5.21 1.49 6.93
N ASN A 397 -5.79 0.45 6.33
CA ASN A 397 -6.67 -0.48 7.02
C ASN A 397 -5.96 -1.13 8.22
N SER A 398 -4.70 -1.54 8.06
CA SER A 398 -3.90 -2.11 9.15
C SER A 398 -3.72 -1.11 10.31
N LYS A 399 -3.32 0.14 10.00
CA LYS A 399 -3.17 1.19 11.00
C LYS A 399 -4.49 1.59 11.66
N MET A 400 -5.58 1.64 10.89
CA MET A 400 -6.93 1.92 11.37
C MET A 400 -7.38 0.91 12.42
N ILE A 401 -7.19 -0.38 12.14
CA ILE A 401 -7.55 -1.44 13.08
C ILE A 401 -6.76 -1.28 14.39
N GLN A 402 -5.45 -1.05 14.30
CA GLN A 402 -4.62 -0.80 15.48
C GLN A 402 -5.07 0.44 16.26
N PHE A 403 -5.41 1.53 15.56
CA PHE A 403 -5.89 2.76 16.17
C PHE A 403 -7.21 2.55 16.90
N TYR A 404 -8.21 1.91 16.27
CA TYR A 404 -9.51 1.67 16.91
C TYR A 404 -9.43 0.69 18.08
N LEU A 405 -8.55 -0.31 18.01
CA LEU A 405 -8.25 -1.19 19.13
C LEU A 405 -7.62 -0.43 20.31
N LYS A 406 -6.59 0.38 20.04
CA LYS A 406 -5.89 1.18 21.07
C LYS A 406 -6.80 2.22 21.73
N THR A 407 -7.73 2.80 20.98
CA THR A 407 -8.65 3.85 21.45
C THR A 407 -9.98 3.29 21.97
N LYS A 408 -10.15 1.96 21.99
CA LYS A 408 -11.39 1.26 22.40
C LYS A 408 -12.64 1.73 21.61
N GLN A 409 -12.46 2.09 20.34
CA GLN A 409 -13.52 2.52 19.43
C GLN A 409 -14.16 1.31 18.72
N CYS A 410 -14.86 0.49 19.51
CA CYS A 410 -15.35 -0.82 19.07
C CYS A 410 -16.44 -0.77 17.99
N GLU A 411 -17.25 0.30 17.95
CA GLU A 411 -18.25 0.50 16.90
C GLU A 411 -17.59 0.72 15.53
N GLN A 412 -16.60 1.62 15.48
CA GLN A 412 -15.80 1.91 14.28
C GLN A 412 -15.04 0.66 13.83
N LEU A 413 -14.40 -0.05 14.77
CA LEU A 413 -13.72 -1.32 14.48
C LEU A 413 -14.69 -2.36 13.89
N SER A 414 -15.89 -2.50 14.46
CA SER A 414 -16.92 -3.43 13.96
C SER A 414 -17.32 -3.13 12.53
N SER A 415 -17.43 -1.84 12.15
CA SER A 415 -17.72 -1.45 10.77
C SER A 415 -16.63 -1.90 9.78
N VAL A 416 -15.36 -1.74 10.15
CA VAL A 416 -14.21 -2.15 9.32
C VAL A 416 -14.12 -3.68 9.23
N ILE A 417 -14.31 -4.39 10.35
CA ILE A 417 -14.22 -5.85 10.41
C ILE A 417 -15.28 -6.54 9.55
N LYS A 418 -16.46 -5.92 9.35
CA LYS A 418 -17.50 -6.47 8.48
C LYS A 418 -17.04 -6.59 7.02
N ASP A 419 -16.19 -5.69 6.57
CA ASP A 419 -15.79 -5.56 5.15
C ASP A 419 -14.48 -6.28 4.81
N VAL A 420 -13.69 -6.74 5.80
CA VAL A 420 -12.48 -7.52 5.54
C VAL A 420 -12.80 -8.98 5.21
N THR A 421 -11.90 -9.67 4.50
CA THR A 421 -12.02 -11.10 4.18
C THR A 421 -11.83 -11.98 5.42
N ASP A 422 -12.32 -13.24 5.37
CA ASP A 422 -12.15 -14.20 6.48
C ASP A 422 -10.66 -14.43 6.81
N ASP A 423 -9.77 -14.43 5.82
CA ASP A 423 -8.32 -14.59 6.01
C ASP A 423 -7.69 -13.42 6.75
N VAL A 424 -8.05 -12.18 6.39
CA VAL A 424 -7.55 -10.97 7.07
C VAL A 424 -8.06 -10.92 8.50
N LEU A 425 -9.34 -11.23 8.71
CA LEU A 425 -9.92 -11.29 10.05
C LEU A 425 -9.27 -12.38 10.91
N LEU A 426 -8.95 -13.53 10.34
CA LEU A 426 -8.22 -14.60 11.03
C LEU A 426 -6.81 -14.14 11.45
N LEU A 427 -6.11 -13.40 10.61
CA LEU A 427 -4.80 -12.83 10.94
C LEU A 427 -4.90 -11.84 12.10
N LEU A 428 -5.92 -10.98 12.11
CA LEU A 428 -6.17 -10.05 13.22
C LEU A 428 -6.49 -10.78 14.53
N ILE A 429 -7.35 -11.79 14.47
CA ILE A 429 -7.74 -12.61 15.62
C ILE A 429 -6.53 -13.33 16.22
N LYS A 430 -5.59 -13.79 15.38
CA LYS A 430 -4.38 -14.49 15.83
C LYS A 430 -3.24 -13.56 16.26
N ASP A 431 -3.37 -12.25 16.07
CA ASP A 431 -2.33 -11.30 16.47
C ASP A 431 -2.32 -11.15 18.00
N LYS A 432 -1.29 -11.72 18.62
CA LYS A 432 -1.09 -11.69 20.07
C LYS A 432 -1.06 -10.29 20.65
N LYS A 433 -0.69 -9.26 19.88
CA LYS A 433 -0.63 -7.87 20.35
C LYS A 433 -2.02 -7.25 20.53
N ASN A 434 -3.02 -7.77 19.82
CA ASN A 434 -4.34 -7.18 19.71
C ASN A 434 -5.41 -8.02 20.40
N ILE A 435 -5.07 -9.22 20.87
CA ILE A 435 -6.02 -10.25 21.26
C ILE A 435 -7.01 -9.73 22.32
N ASP A 436 -6.52 -9.16 23.42
CA ASP A 436 -7.37 -8.71 24.52
C ASP A 436 -8.29 -7.57 24.07
N SER A 437 -7.74 -6.52 23.45
CA SER A 437 -8.53 -5.38 22.96
C SER A 437 -9.54 -5.77 21.88
N LEU A 438 -9.21 -6.76 21.05
CA LEU A 438 -10.12 -7.26 20.03
C LEU A 438 -11.27 -8.04 20.65
N PHE A 439 -10.99 -8.94 21.59
CA PHE A 439 -12.01 -9.71 22.29
C PHE A 439 -12.89 -8.83 23.18
N GLU A 440 -12.34 -7.80 23.84
CA GLU A 440 -13.11 -6.74 24.50
C GLU A 440 -14.07 -6.07 23.52
N CYS A 441 -13.60 -5.64 22.34
CA CYS A 441 -14.48 -5.04 21.35
C CYS A 441 -15.52 -6.02 20.77
N MET A 442 -15.19 -7.31 20.67
CA MET A 442 -16.16 -8.34 20.29
C MET A 442 -17.19 -8.62 21.38
N LEU A 443 -16.88 -8.36 22.66
CA LEU A 443 -17.86 -8.37 23.74
C LEU A 443 -18.79 -7.18 23.66
N ASP A 444 -18.27 -5.99 23.39
CA ASP A 444 -19.07 -4.77 23.30
C ASP A 444 -19.99 -4.78 22.07
N MET A 445 -19.45 -5.22 20.92
CA MET A 445 -20.15 -5.29 19.63
C MET A 445 -20.14 -6.73 19.09
N PRO A 446 -20.94 -7.64 19.66
CA PRO A 446 -20.90 -9.06 19.32
C PRO A 446 -21.39 -9.33 17.88
N ASP A 447 -20.52 -9.93 17.07
CA ASP A 447 -20.81 -10.32 15.69
C ASP A 447 -20.71 -11.83 15.47
N LYS A 448 -21.69 -12.41 14.78
CA LYS A 448 -21.79 -13.87 14.57
C LYS A 448 -20.66 -14.42 13.69
N ARG A 449 -20.19 -13.66 12.69
CA ARG A 449 -19.13 -14.08 11.76
C ARG A 449 -17.78 -14.05 12.47
N ALA A 450 -17.44 -12.94 13.12
CA ALA A 450 -16.21 -12.80 13.89
C ALA A 450 -16.12 -13.86 14.99
N TYR A 451 -17.20 -14.08 15.74
CA TYR A 451 -17.27 -15.13 16.75
C TYR A 451 -17.00 -16.53 16.19
N ARG A 452 -17.58 -16.88 15.03
CA ARG A 452 -17.35 -18.19 14.39
C ARG A 452 -15.88 -18.40 14.05
N ILE A 453 -15.24 -17.37 13.50
CA ILE A 453 -13.82 -17.42 13.12
C ILE A 453 -12.94 -17.52 14.37
N ALA A 454 -13.20 -16.72 15.41
CA ALA A 454 -12.48 -16.76 16.67
C ALA A 454 -12.60 -18.11 17.38
N LYS A 455 -13.83 -18.65 17.48
CA LYS A 455 -14.11 -19.98 18.02
C LYS A 455 -13.31 -21.08 17.30
N ASN A 456 -13.26 -21.04 15.97
CA ASN A 456 -12.52 -22.02 15.17
C ASN A 456 -11.00 -21.84 15.33
N ALA A 457 -10.52 -20.59 15.39
CA ALA A 457 -9.10 -20.29 15.55
C ALA A 457 -8.56 -20.76 16.91
N TYR A 458 -9.37 -20.66 17.96
CA TYR A 458 -8.99 -20.97 19.34
C TYR A 458 -9.66 -22.23 19.91
N SER A 459 -10.20 -23.11 19.06
CA SER A 459 -10.90 -24.31 19.53
C SER A 459 -10.04 -25.26 20.38
N LYS A 460 -8.71 -25.16 20.28
CA LYS A 460 -7.71 -25.94 21.01
C LYS A 460 -6.68 -25.07 21.74
N THR A 461 -7.04 -23.84 22.10
CA THR A 461 -6.13 -22.95 22.83
C THR A 461 -5.86 -23.47 24.25
N GLN A 462 -4.68 -23.15 24.78
CA GLN A 462 -4.30 -23.35 26.19
C GLN A 462 -4.40 -22.04 27.00
N ASN A 463 -4.89 -20.96 26.40
CA ASN A 463 -5.13 -19.70 27.10
C ASN A 463 -6.58 -19.69 27.60
N SER A 464 -6.73 -19.62 28.93
CA SER A 464 -8.01 -19.65 29.63
C SER A 464 -8.81 -18.36 29.45
N ASP A 465 -8.15 -17.20 29.39
CA ASP A 465 -8.79 -15.90 29.15
C ASP A 465 -9.56 -15.87 27.83
N ILE A 466 -8.99 -16.48 26.77
CA ILE A 466 -9.67 -16.58 25.47
C ILE A 466 -10.95 -17.41 25.58
N TYR A 467 -10.95 -18.51 26.35
CA TYR A 467 -12.17 -19.28 26.56
C TYR A 467 -13.21 -18.49 27.33
N PHE A 468 -12.79 -17.68 28.30
CA PHE A 468 -13.68 -16.82 29.06
C PHE A 468 -14.29 -15.72 28.18
N TYR A 469 -13.50 -15.06 27.33
CA TYR A 469 -14.03 -14.14 26.31
C TYR A 469 -15.03 -14.81 25.38
N LEU A 470 -14.69 -15.99 24.84
CA LEU A 470 -15.57 -16.72 23.94
C LEU A 470 -16.87 -17.17 24.60
N GLU A 471 -16.86 -17.52 25.89
CA GLU A 471 -18.05 -17.82 26.67
C GLU A 471 -18.96 -16.61 26.78
N GLN A 472 -18.43 -15.48 27.25
CA GLN A 472 -19.19 -14.25 27.41
C GLN A 472 -19.79 -13.75 26.08
N ILE A 473 -19.02 -13.80 24.98
CA ILE A 473 -19.52 -13.47 23.63
C ILE A 473 -20.62 -14.46 23.22
N ALA A 474 -20.46 -15.76 23.53
CA ALA A 474 -21.47 -16.77 23.23
C ALA A 474 -22.79 -16.49 23.96
N ILE A 475 -22.73 -16.10 25.25
CA ILE A 475 -23.90 -15.70 26.04
C ILE A 475 -24.58 -14.50 25.39
N LYS A 476 -23.85 -13.43 25.06
CA LYS A 476 -24.42 -12.24 24.39
C LYS A 476 -25.04 -12.56 23.02
N LEU A 477 -24.54 -13.58 22.32
CA LEU A 477 -25.09 -14.08 21.05
C LEU A 477 -26.19 -15.13 21.22
N ASN A 478 -26.64 -15.43 22.44
CA ASN A 478 -27.61 -16.48 22.78
C ASN A 478 -27.18 -17.89 22.33
N LYS A 479 -25.86 -18.17 22.30
CA LYS A 479 -25.26 -19.46 21.94
C LYS A 479 -24.88 -20.27 23.19
N PHE A 480 -25.84 -20.53 24.07
CA PHE A 480 -25.61 -21.17 25.37
C PHE A 480 -24.96 -22.55 25.31
N LYS A 481 -25.19 -23.33 24.23
CA LYS A 481 -24.49 -24.62 24.01
C LYS A 481 -22.99 -24.45 23.80
N ASP A 482 -22.56 -23.34 23.19
CA ASP A 482 -21.15 -23.05 23.03
C ASP A 482 -20.56 -22.49 24.33
N ALA A 483 -21.30 -21.61 25.01
CA ALA A 483 -20.91 -21.09 26.32
C ALA A 483 -20.65 -22.23 27.33
N GLU A 484 -21.56 -23.21 27.41
CA GLU A 484 -21.39 -24.40 28.26
C GLU A 484 -20.09 -25.16 27.96
N LYS A 485 -19.75 -25.35 26.68
CA LYS A 485 -18.50 -26.03 26.29
C LYS A 485 -17.27 -25.24 26.70
N PHE A 486 -17.36 -23.90 26.77
CA PHE A 486 -16.26 -23.06 27.23
C PHE A 486 -16.16 -23.07 28.76
N SER A 487 -17.29 -22.98 29.47
CA SER A 487 -17.35 -23.15 30.94
C SER A 487 -16.67 -24.45 31.39
N GLN A 488 -16.99 -25.59 30.74
CA GLN A 488 -16.35 -26.88 31.01
C GLN A 488 -14.84 -26.89 30.73
N LYS A 489 -14.36 -26.09 29.78
CA LYS A 489 -12.93 -25.96 29.50
C LYS A 489 -12.24 -25.09 30.52
N LEU A 490 -12.89 -24.05 31.04
CA LEU A 490 -12.37 -23.20 32.10
C LEU A 490 -12.11 -24.00 33.38
N ASP A 491 -12.99 -24.95 33.71
CA ASP A 491 -12.80 -25.89 34.82
C ASP A 491 -11.49 -26.68 34.72
N MET A 492 -11.01 -26.98 33.51
CA MET A 492 -9.77 -27.75 33.31
C MET A 492 -8.49 -27.00 33.68
N PHE A 493 -8.56 -25.67 33.85
CA PHE A 493 -7.39 -24.84 34.18
C PHE A 493 -7.17 -24.69 35.69
N SER A 494 -8.15 -25.03 36.52
CA SER A 494 -8.07 -24.95 37.99
C SER A 494 -7.64 -23.57 38.53
N ASP A 495 -7.92 -22.49 37.79
CA ASP A 495 -7.62 -21.11 38.21
C ASP A 495 -8.78 -20.56 39.04
N SER A 496 -8.61 -20.52 40.37
CA SER A 496 -9.65 -20.07 41.31
C SER A 496 -10.12 -18.65 41.04
N LYS A 497 -9.23 -17.75 40.60
CA LYS A 497 -9.61 -16.35 40.32
C LYS A 497 -10.48 -16.29 39.08
N LEU A 498 -10.09 -16.98 38.01
CA LEU A 498 -10.86 -17.03 36.78
C LEU A 498 -12.24 -17.69 36.98
N LEU A 499 -12.30 -18.78 37.75
CA LEU A 499 -13.56 -19.45 38.09
C LEU A 499 -14.46 -18.56 38.97
N SER A 500 -13.86 -17.77 39.86
CA SER A 500 -14.59 -16.72 40.58
C SER A 500 -15.16 -15.68 39.62
N ASP A 501 -14.40 -15.19 38.65
CA ASP A 501 -14.86 -14.20 37.67
C ASP A 501 -15.95 -14.76 36.72
N GLU A 502 -15.89 -16.07 36.41
CA GLU A 502 -16.88 -16.77 35.57
C GLU A 502 -18.17 -17.16 36.30
N PHE A 503 -18.15 -17.20 37.63
CA PHE A 503 -19.23 -17.72 38.49
C PHE A 503 -20.65 -17.27 38.08
N LEU A 504 -20.86 -15.97 37.83
CA LEU A 504 -22.18 -15.45 37.44
C LEU A 504 -22.55 -15.72 35.98
N TYR A 505 -21.57 -15.93 35.09
CA TYR A 505 -21.82 -16.40 33.74
C TYR A 505 -22.23 -17.88 33.74
N ARG A 506 -21.62 -18.70 34.62
CA ARG A 506 -22.06 -20.08 34.88
C ARG A 506 -23.51 -20.14 35.36
N PHE A 507 -23.91 -19.23 36.24
CA PHE A 507 -25.29 -19.08 36.68
C PHE A 507 -26.24 -18.83 35.50
N LEU A 508 -25.90 -17.91 34.58
CA LEU A 508 -26.70 -17.64 33.38
C LEU A 508 -26.83 -18.86 32.47
N ILE A 509 -25.72 -19.60 32.28
CA ILE A 509 -25.71 -20.83 31.47
C ILE A 509 -26.68 -21.87 32.07
N ASN A 510 -26.63 -22.08 33.39
CA ASN A 510 -27.50 -23.06 34.06
C ASN A 510 -28.97 -22.64 34.09
N THR A 511 -29.24 -21.34 34.26
CA THR A 511 -30.60 -20.79 34.20
C THR A 511 -31.23 -21.03 32.83
N HIS A 512 -30.48 -20.83 31.74
CA HIS A 512 -30.99 -21.03 30.38
C HIS A 512 -31.19 -22.52 30.02
N LYS A 513 -30.50 -23.46 30.66
CA LYS A 513 -30.70 -24.90 30.41
C LYS A 513 -32.12 -25.36 30.76
N ASN A 514 -32.80 -24.64 31.66
CA ASN A 514 -34.11 -25.00 32.20
C ASN A 514 -34.15 -26.46 32.71
N ASN A 515 -33.03 -26.91 33.29
CA ASN A 515 -32.87 -28.24 33.89
C ASN A 515 -32.73 -28.08 35.41
N PRO A 516 -33.74 -28.49 36.21
CA PRO A 516 -33.71 -28.36 37.65
C PRO A 516 -32.49 -29.00 38.32
N LEU A 517 -32.01 -30.14 37.79
CA LEU A 517 -30.85 -30.84 38.34
C LEU A 517 -29.55 -30.05 38.11
N SER A 518 -29.38 -29.46 36.92
CA SER A 518 -28.22 -28.60 36.64
C SER A 518 -28.19 -27.38 37.55
N MET A 519 -29.36 -26.80 37.82
CA MET A 519 -29.48 -25.65 38.72
C MET A 519 -29.19 -26.03 40.18
N GLN A 520 -29.71 -27.16 40.67
CA GLN A 520 -29.38 -27.66 42.01
C GLN A 520 -27.89 -27.93 42.16
N ASN A 521 -27.25 -28.56 41.16
CA ASN A 521 -25.81 -28.79 41.19
C ASN A 521 -25.01 -27.48 41.21
N PHE A 522 -25.45 -26.45 40.46
CA PHE A 522 -24.83 -25.14 40.49
C PHE A 522 -24.95 -24.47 41.87
N PHE A 523 -26.10 -24.54 42.53
CA PHE A 523 -26.25 -23.97 43.87
C PHE A 523 -25.47 -24.73 44.95
N ALA A 524 -25.37 -26.06 44.84
CA ALA A 524 -24.46 -26.82 45.69
C ALA A 524 -22.99 -26.38 45.50
N TYR A 525 -22.58 -26.14 44.25
CA TYR A 525 -21.28 -25.57 43.92
C TYR A 525 -21.09 -24.16 44.49
N ALA A 526 -22.10 -23.28 44.39
CA ALA A 526 -22.06 -21.95 44.98
C ALA A 526 -21.91 -22.00 46.51
N ARG A 527 -22.65 -22.90 47.18
CA ARG A 527 -22.58 -23.10 48.63
C ARG A 527 -21.21 -23.58 49.08
N ALA A 528 -20.55 -24.44 48.29
CA ALA A 528 -19.19 -24.91 48.55
C ALA A 528 -18.11 -23.84 48.29
N ASN A 529 -18.41 -22.79 47.52
CA ASN A 529 -17.47 -21.75 47.11
C ASN A 529 -18.00 -20.34 47.44
N GLN A 530 -18.29 -20.09 48.71
CA GLN A 530 -18.86 -18.80 49.18
C GLN A 530 -17.99 -17.58 48.80
N GLU A 531 -16.68 -17.76 48.69
CA GLU A 531 -15.76 -16.73 48.17
C GLU A 531 -16.20 -16.18 46.81
N PHE A 532 -16.67 -17.04 45.90
CA PHE A 532 -17.07 -16.60 44.55
C PHE A 532 -18.30 -15.70 44.60
N ILE A 533 -19.20 -15.92 45.55
CA ILE A 533 -20.34 -15.05 45.79
C ILE A 533 -19.85 -13.68 46.28
N ILE A 534 -18.92 -13.66 47.25
CA ILE A 534 -18.35 -12.43 47.84
C ILE A 534 -17.60 -11.61 46.79
N ASN A 535 -16.77 -12.26 45.96
CA ASN A 535 -15.99 -11.60 44.91
C ASN A 535 -16.88 -10.96 43.82
N ASN A 536 -18.14 -11.36 43.72
CA ASN A 536 -19.07 -10.90 42.69
C ASN A 536 -20.19 -9.97 43.21
N GLU A 537 -20.14 -9.49 44.46
CA GLU A 537 -21.20 -8.64 45.03
C GLU A 537 -21.43 -7.30 44.30
N GLU A 538 -20.41 -6.80 43.59
CA GLU A 538 -20.48 -5.57 42.80
C GLU A 538 -20.97 -5.80 41.36
N ASN A 539 -21.10 -7.05 40.92
CA ASN A 539 -21.62 -7.39 39.59
C ASN A 539 -23.16 -7.35 39.58
N PRO A 540 -23.83 -6.59 38.70
CA PRO A 540 -25.30 -6.50 38.68
C PRO A 540 -26.05 -7.84 38.54
N LEU A 541 -25.43 -8.84 37.90
CA LEU A 541 -26.00 -10.19 37.77
C LEU A 541 -26.19 -10.91 39.12
N ILE A 542 -25.51 -10.45 40.19
CA ILE A 542 -25.65 -11.01 41.54
C ILE A 542 -27.07 -10.87 42.09
N ILE A 543 -27.86 -9.90 41.60
CA ILE A 543 -29.23 -9.67 42.04
C ILE A 543 -30.13 -10.85 41.66
N ASP A 544 -30.06 -11.30 40.41
CA ASP A 544 -30.80 -12.46 39.93
C ASP A 544 -30.30 -13.74 40.60
N PHE A 545 -28.97 -13.86 40.79
CA PHE A 545 -28.38 -14.97 41.53
C PHE A 545 -28.92 -15.05 42.97
N TYR A 546 -28.88 -13.96 43.74
CA TYR A 546 -29.35 -13.97 45.12
C TYR A 546 -30.84 -14.28 45.23
N TYR A 547 -31.66 -13.84 44.27
CA TYR A 547 -33.07 -14.16 44.24
C TYR A 547 -33.30 -15.67 44.12
N GLU A 548 -32.69 -16.29 43.11
CA GLU A 548 -32.85 -17.72 42.87
C GLU A 548 -32.16 -18.57 43.96
N TYR A 549 -31.02 -18.11 44.48
CA TYR A 549 -30.32 -18.77 45.58
C TYR A 549 -31.11 -18.71 46.90
N TYR A 550 -31.79 -17.60 47.18
CA TYR A 550 -32.72 -17.50 48.31
C TYR A 550 -33.83 -18.54 48.23
N LEU A 551 -34.48 -18.66 47.05
CA LEU A 551 -35.54 -19.64 46.83
C LEU A 551 -35.03 -21.08 46.97
N TYR A 552 -33.82 -21.34 46.49
CA TYR A 552 -33.14 -22.62 46.67
C TYR A 552 -32.91 -22.94 48.15
N LEU A 553 -32.34 -22.02 48.93
CA LEU A 553 -32.07 -22.24 50.35
C LEU A 553 -33.36 -22.49 51.15
N LEU A 554 -34.45 -21.79 50.83
CA LEU A 554 -35.76 -22.07 51.42
C LEU A 554 -36.24 -23.49 51.13
N LYS A 555 -36.04 -23.98 49.90
CA LYS A 555 -36.41 -25.34 49.49
C LYS A 555 -35.59 -26.40 50.24
N GLU A 556 -34.31 -26.13 50.47
CA GLU A 556 -33.41 -26.99 51.24
C GLU A 556 -33.58 -26.85 52.77
N LYS A 557 -34.52 -26.00 53.22
CA LYS A 557 -34.84 -25.73 54.64
C LYS A 557 -33.69 -25.06 55.42
N GLU A 558 -32.86 -24.28 54.74
CA GLU A 558 -31.73 -23.54 55.29
C GLU A 558 -32.16 -22.09 55.60
N GLU A 559 -33.08 -21.91 56.55
CA GLU A 559 -33.79 -20.64 56.76
C GLU A 559 -32.86 -19.48 57.18
N GLU A 560 -31.88 -19.73 58.05
CA GLU A 560 -30.96 -18.69 58.51
C GLU A 560 -30.11 -18.13 57.36
N GLU A 561 -29.53 -19.01 56.54
CA GLU A 561 -28.73 -18.64 55.35
C GLU A 561 -29.62 -17.91 54.33
N ALA A 562 -30.85 -18.40 54.12
CA ALA A 562 -31.81 -17.76 53.22
C ALA A 562 -32.11 -16.31 53.64
N ILE A 563 -32.35 -16.06 54.94
CA ILE A 563 -32.59 -14.71 55.46
C ILE A 563 -31.37 -13.80 55.25
N GLU A 564 -30.16 -14.32 55.40
CA GLU A 564 -28.93 -13.55 55.13
C GLU A 564 -28.84 -13.14 53.66
N ILE A 565 -29.05 -14.07 52.73
CA ILE A 565 -29.06 -13.80 51.29
C ILE A 565 -30.16 -12.80 50.92
N LEU A 566 -31.36 -12.92 51.50
CA LEU A 566 -32.46 -11.96 51.28
C LEU A 566 -32.09 -10.54 51.75
N LYS A 567 -31.37 -10.41 52.87
CA LYS A 567 -30.86 -9.12 53.35
C LYS A 567 -29.77 -8.56 52.41
N LYS A 568 -28.86 -9.39 51.91
CA LYS A 568 -27.85 -8.99 50.90
C LYS A 568 -28.53 -8.52 49.63
N LEU A 569 -29.46 -9.29 49.10
CA LEU A 569 -30.29 -8.93 47.95
C LEU A 569 -30.97 -7.57 48.13
N TYR A 570 -31.64 -7.35 49.27
CA TYR A 570 -32.26 -6.06 49.59
C TYR A 570 -31.27 -4.90 49.57
N LYS A 571 -30.07 -5.07 50.13
CA LYS A 571 -29.03 -4.04 50.12
C LYS A 571 -28.53 -3.78 48.71
N THR A 572 -28.22 -4.84 47.95
CA THR A 572 -27.62 -4.74 46.61
C THR A 572 -28.58 -4.16 45.58
N GLN A 573 -29.83 -4.63 45.54
CA GLN A 573 -30.85 -4.10 44.61
C GLN A 573 -31.09 -2.59 44.80
N ASN A 574 -30.98 -2.12 46.05
CA ASN A 574 -31.16 -0.71 46.39
C ASN A 574 -29.90 0.12 46.14
N LYS A 575 -28.71 -0.44 46.38
CA LYS A 575 -27.42 0.19 46.05
C LYS A 575 -27.29 0.42 44.55
N MET A 576 -27.62 -0.58 43.73
CA MET A 576 -27.47 -0.57 42.28
C MET A 576 -28.64 0.08 41.53
N ASN A 577 -29.74 0.41 42.23
CA ASN A 577 -31.00 0.86 41.63
C ASN A 577 -31.58 -0.12 40.59
N ALA A 578 -31.26 -1.41 40.69
CA ALA A 578 -31.81 -2.48 39.86
C ALA A 578 -32.62 -3.41 40.77
N ARG A 579 -33.92 -3.56 40.52
CA ARG A 579 -34.83 -4.30 41.42
C ARG A 579 -35.44 -5.48 40.70
N ILE A 580 -35.67 -6.56 41.46
CA ILE A 580 -36.53 -7.68 41.02
C ILE A 580 -37.93 -7.13 40.73
N HIS A 581 -38.61 -7.70 39.74
CA HIS A 581 -39.86 -7.16 39.16
C HIS A 581 -40.97 -6.88 40.20
N SER A 582 -41.06 -7.62 41.31
CA SER A 582 -42.09 -7.46 42.36
C SER A 582 -41.51 -7.07 43.73
N PRO A 583 -42.29 -6.48 44.67
CA PRO A 583 -41.87 -6.17 46.05
C PRO A 583 -41.64 -7.38 46.94
N PHE A 584 -41.37 -8.52 46.32
CA PHE A 584 -41.03 -9.77 46.97
C PHE A 584 -40.04 -9.60 48.11
N VAL A 585 -38.90 -8.96 47.86
CA VAL A 585 -37.83 -8.82 48.86
C VAL A 585 -38.31 -8.05 50.09
N GLU A 586 -39.01 -6.94 49.88
CA GLU A 586 -39.55 -6.13 50.97
C GLU A 586 -40.67 -6.83 51.74
N ILE A 587 -41.52 -7.58 51.04
CA ILE A 587 -42.62 -8.36 51.63
C ILE A 587 -42.06 -9.50 52.49
N GLU A 588 -41.09 -10.27 51.98
CA GLU A 588 -40.47 -11.37 52.73
C GLU A 588 -39.69 -10.83 53.95
N LEU A 589 -38.93 -9.75 53.81
CA LEU A 589 -38.27 -9.13 54.97
C LEU A 589 -39.25 -8.60 56.02
N ALA A 590 -40.42 -8.10 55.59
CA ALA A 590 -41.48 -7.70 56.51
C ALA A 590 -42.09 -8.90 57.24
N LYS A 591 -42.24 -10.05 56.57
CA LYS A 591 -42.69 -11.30 57.17
C LYS A 591 -41.73 -11.76 58.27
N TYR A 592 -40.42 -11.80 58.01
CA TYR A 592 -39.44 -12.18 59.03
C TYR A 592 -39.41 -11.18 60.20
N ALA A 593 -39.46 -9.87 59.93
CA ALA A 593 -39.51 -8.88 61.00
C ALA A 593 -40.77 -9.01 61.88
N LYS A 594 -41.90 -9.47 61.33
CA LYS A 594 -43.10 -9.79 62.14
C LYS A 594 -42.89 -11.04 63.00
N LEU A 595 -42.18 -12.06 62.50
CA LEU A 595 -41.87 -13.26 63.27
C LEU A 595 -40.93 -12.96 64.45
N ASP A 596 -40.07 -11.95 64.30
CA ASP A 596 -39.19 -11.43 65.36
C ASP A 596 -39.88 -10.40 66.29
N ASP A 597 -41.20 -10.21 66.17
CA ASP A 597 -41.99 -9.18 66.87
C ASP A 597 -41.51 -7.71 66.65
N ASP A 598 -40.68 -7.46 65.63
CA ASP A 598 -40.23 -6.12 65.22
C ASP A 598 -41.19 -5.48 64.19
N TYR A 599 -42.39 -5.15 64.67
CA TYR A 599 -43.45 -4.59 63.84
C TYR A 599 -43.11 -3.22 63.24
N ASP A 600 -42.23 -2.43 63.86
CA ASP A 600 -41.80 -1.14 63.31
C ASP A 600 -40.87 -1.30 62.11
N LYS A 601 -39.95 -2.28 62.16
CA LYS A 601 -39.09 -2.64 61.03
C LYS A 601 -39.89 -3.31 59.90
N ALA A 602 -40.83 -4.19 60.23
CA ALA A 602 -41.76 -4.75 59.25
C ALA A 602 -42.50 -3.63 58.49
N LEU A 603 -43.04 -2.66 59.23
CA LEU A 603 -43.71 -1.51 58.65
C LEU A 603 -42.78 -0.64 57.79
N LYS A 604 -41.50 -0.53 58.15
CA LYS A 604 -40.49 0.19 57.38
C LYS A 604 -40.27 -0.46 56.01
N TYR A 605 -40.11 -1.78 55.94
CA TYR A 605 -39.97 -2.51 54.68
C TYR A 605 -41.21 -2.36 53.79
N LEU A 606 -42.41 -2.57 54.34
CA LEU A 606 -43.67 -2.43 53.60
C LEU A 606 -43.88 -1.02 53.04
N LYS A 607 -43.56 0.01 53.83
CA LYS A 607 -43.58 1.40 53.35
C LYS A 607 -42.54 1.64 52.27
N TYR A 608 -41.33 1.11 52.42
CA TYR A 608 -40.28 1.24 51.41
C TYR A 608 -40.72 0.60 50.09
N ALA A 609 -41.36 -0.58 50.14
CA ALA A 609 -41.94 -1.27 48.99
C ALA A 609 -42.90 -0.37 48.20
N LEU A 610 -43.74 0.41 48.90
CA LEU A 610 -44.69 1.36 48.30
C LEU A 610 -44.05 2.69 47.88
N ASN A 611 -43.02 3.14 48.59
CA ASN A 611 -42.39 4.46 48.45
C ASN A 611 -41.26 4.51 47.41
N VAL A 612 -41.15 3.50 46.54
CA VAL A 612 -40.19 3.54 45.42
C VAL A 612 -40.48 4.69 44.43
N LYS A 613 -41.63 5.36 44.57
CA LYS A 613 -41.93 6.63 43.89
C LYS A 613 -41.51 7.85 44.73
N ARG A 614 -40.72 8.73 44.09
CA ARG A 614 -40.40 10.15 44.43
C ARG A 614 -39.04 10.40 45.10
N LYS A 615 -38.01 10.49 44.27
CA LYS A 615 -36.97 11.52 44.38
C LYS A 615 -37.39 12.73 43.52
N LYS A 616 -37.21 13.97 44.00
CA LYS A 616 -37.66 15.23 43.36
C LYS A 616 -36.84 15.61 42.11
N ASP A 617 -35.83 14.82 41.80
CA ASP A 617 -34.72 15.05 40.88
C ASP A 617 -34.89 14.31 39.53
N GLY A 618 -36.10 13.83 39.21
CA GLY A 618 -36.46 13.36 37.86
C GLY A 618 -35.89 12.00 37.43
N LYS A 619 -35.15 11.29 38.30
CA LYS A 619 -34.67 9.91 38.07
C LYS A 619 -35.47 8.88 38.88
N SER A 620 -36.76 8.75 38.61
CA SER A 620 -37.58 7.67 39.19
C SER A 620 -37.50 6.41 38.33
N ILE A 621 -37.01 5.30 38.88
CA ILE A 621 -37.20 3.97 38.29
C ILE A 621 -38.51 3.44 38.86
N ASP A 622 -39.60 3.64 38.10
CA ASP A 622 -40.94 3.20 38.47
C ASP A 622 -41.00 1.66 38.48
N ARG A 623 -41.03 1.06 39.67
CA ARG A 623 -41.38 -0.36 39.81
C ARG A 623 -42.89 -0.50 39.73
N LYS A 624 -43.38 -1.21 38.72
CA LYS A 624 -44.80 -1.54 38.58
C LYS A 624 -45.15 -2.63 39.60
N ILE A 625 -45.88 -2.26 40.65
CA ILE A 625 -46.38 -3.19 41.67
C ILE A 625 -47.72 -3.75 41.20
N SER A 626 -47.90 -5.07 41.26
CA SER A 626 -49.17 -5.72 40.93
C SER A 626 -50.26 -5.38 41.95
N GLU A 627 -51.54 -5.46 41.57
CA GLU A 627 -52.63 -5.25 42.52
C GLU A 627 -52.66 -6.32 43.63
N ASP A 628 -52.20 -7.54 43.34
CA ASP A 628 -52.05 -8.62 44.32
C ASP A 628 -51.01 -8.27 45.40
N ASP A 629 -49.84 -7.79 44.99
CA ASP A 629 -48.79 -7.35 45.90
C ASP A 629 -49.23 -6.12 46.72
N LEU A 630 -49.97 -5.19 46.10
CA LEU A 630 -50.55 -4.05 46.82
C LEU A 630 -51.55 -4.51 47.88
N ALA A 631 -52.40 -5.49 47.57
CA ALA A 631 -53.34 -6.05 48.53
C ALA A 631 -52.61 -6.69 49.71
N HIS A 632 -51.55 -7.47 49.45
CA HIS A 632 -50.72 -8.07 50.49
C HIS A 632 -50.07 -7.00 51.38
N ILE A 633 -49.41 -6.01 50.78
CA ILE A 633 -48.73 -4.95 51.54
C ILE A 633 -49.72 -4.15 52.39
N TYR A 634 -50.87 -3.74 51.84
CA TYR A 634 -51.85 -2.96 52.59
C TYR A 634 -52.53 -3.78 53.69
N TYR A 635 -52.81 -5.07 53.45
CA TYR A 635 -53.34 -5.96 54.46
C TYR A 635 -52.41 -6.03 55.68
N ASP A 636 -51.13 -6.32 55.44
CA ASP A 636 -50.12 -6.43 56.49
C ASP A 636 -49.92 -5.10 57.24
N MET A 637 -49.84 -3.98 56.51
CA MET A 637 -49.74 -2.66 57.13
C MET A 637 -50.97 -2.35 57.99
N ALA A 638 -52.18 -2.75 57.59
CA ALA A 638 -53.39 -2.56 58.38
C ALA A 638 -53.31 -3.36 59.69
N LYS A 639 -52.94 -4.66 59.63
CA LYS A 639 -52.77 -5.49 60.82
C LYS A 639 -51.72 -4.94 61.79
N ILE A 640 -50.60 -4.43 61.28
CA ILE A 640 -49.59 -3.78 62.12
C ILE A 640 -50.16 -2.50 62.78
N TYR A 641 -50.90 -1.67 62.04
CA TYR A 641 -51.49 -0.46 62.62
C TYR A 641 -52.59 -0.73 63.64
N GLU A 642 -53.36 -1.80 63.45
CA GLU A 642 -54.34 -2.32 64.39
C GLU A 642 -53.66 -2.70 65.70
N PHE A 643 -52.62 -3.53 65.63
CA PHE A 643 -51.80 -3.96 66.77
C PHE A 643 -51.20 -2.76 67.53
N GLN A 644 -50.63 -1.79 66.80
CA GLN A 644 -50.05 -0.57 67.37
C GLN A 644 -51.08 0.47 67.83
N LYS A 645 -52.39 0.17 67.78
CA LYS A 645 -53.50 1.09 68.13
C LYS A 645 -53.49 2.43 67.37
N LYS A 646 -52.90 2.49 66.15
CA LYS A 646 -52.82 3.69 65.29
C LYS A 646 -54.08 3.87 64.44
N LYS A 647 -55.22 4.16 65.08
CA LYS A 647 -56.57 4.20 64.49
C LYS A 647 -56.68 4.95 63.15
N ASN A 648 -56.09 6.13 63.02
CA ASN A 648 -56.19 6.93 61.78
C ASN A 648 -55.44 6.28 60.61
N ARG A 649 -54.25 5.72 60.87
CA ARG A 649 -53.45 5.04 59.84
C ARG A 649 -54.07 3.71 59.44
N TYR A 650 -54.62 2.96 60.40
CA TYR A 650 -55.39 1.75 60.16
C TYR A 650 -56.56 2.00 59.19
N LYS A 651 -57.45 2.95 59.51
CA LYS A 651 -58.60 3.30 58.65
C LYS A 651 -58.16 3.74 57.24
N ALA A 652 -57.10 4.54 57.15
CA ALA A 652 -56.56 5.00 55.87
C ALA A 652 -56.01 3.86 55.00
N THR A 653 -55.31 2.90 55.61
CA THR A 653 -54.74 1.74 54.91
C THR A 653 -55.83 0.75 54.46
N ILE A 654 -56.85 0.49 55.30
CA ILE A 654 -57.99 -0.35 54.91
C ILE A 654 -58.72 0.22 53.70
N LYS A 655 -58.99 1.53 53.70
CA LYS A 655 -59.64 2.19 52.56
C LYS A 655 -58.83 2.00 51.28
N LYS A 656 -57.50 2.05 51.34
CA LYS A 656 -56.63 1.76 50.19
C LYS A 656 -56.69 0.30 49.78
N CYS A 657 -56.70 -0.63 50.73
CA CYS A 657 -56.76 -2.06 50.40
C CYS A 657 -58.09 -2.48 49.77
N LYS A 658 -59.22 -1.99 50.28
CA LYS A 658 -60.56 -2.30 49.75
C LYS A 658 -60.81 -1.72 48.36
N LYS A 659 -60.19 -0.58 48.03
CA LYS A 659 -60.35 0.10 46.74
C LYS A 659 -59.61 -0.58 45.56
N LEU A 660 -58.84 -1.63 45.79
CA LEU A 660 -58.23 -2.40 44.69
C LEU A 660 -59.33 -3.18 43.95
N GLU A 661 -59.45 -3.00 42.63
CA GLU A 661 -60.61 -3.44 41.82
C GLU A 661 -60.30 -4.65 40.92
N ASN A 662 -59.03 -4.96 40.61
CA ASN A 662 -58.61 -6.03 39.69
C ASN A 662 -57.71 -7.09 40.35
N THR A 663 -58.14 -7.67 41.48
CA THR A 663 -57.42 -8.78 42.13
C THR A 663 -58.39 -9.79 42.76
N GLN A 664 -58.12 -11.09 42.63
CA GLN A 664 -58.82 -12.17 43.34
C GLN A 664 -57.91 -12.88 44.35
N SER A 665 -56.78 -12.27 44.69
CA SER A 665 -55.78 -12.85 45.59
C SER A 665 -56.36 -13.16 46.97
N PHE A 666 -55.73 -14.10 47.68
CA PHE A 666 -56.05 -14.41 49.07
C PHE A 666 -56.06 -13.14 49.95
N TYR A 667 -55.06 -12.27 49.77
CA TYR A 667 -54.93 -11.02 50.52
C TYR A 667 -56.02 -10.00 50.17
N LYS A 668 -56.49 -9.95 48.92
CA LYS A 668 -57.64 -9.13 48.56
C LYS A 668 -58.89 -9.56 49.34
N LYS A 669 -59.19 -10.87 49.36
CA LYS A 669 -60.32 -11.41 50.13
C LYS A 669 -60.21 -11.09 51.63
N MET A 670 -59.00 -11.11 52.16
CA MET A 670 -58.74 -10.71 53.54
C MET A 670 -58.94 -9.20 53.77
N CYS A 671 -58.54 -8.35 52.82
CA CYS A 671 -58.78 -6.92 52.88
C CYS A 671 -60.24 -6.52 52.80
N ASP A 672 -61.07 -7.27 52.08
CA ASP A 672 -62.51 -7.01 52.02
C ASP A 672 -63.22 -7.36 53.34
N LYS A 673 -62.64 -8.30 54.11
CA LYS A 673 -63.12 -8.73 55.44
C LYS A 673 -62.65 -7.87 56.62
N LEU A 674 -61.58 -7.08 56.46
CA LEU A 674 -61.12 -6.07 57.43
C LEU A 674 -62.15 -4.95 57.59
#